data_AF-A0A381ZPZ2-F1
#
_entry.id   AF-A0A381ZPZ2-F1
#
_cell.length_a   1.000
_cell.length_b   1.000
_cell.length_c   1.000
_cell.angle_alpha   90.00
_cell.angle_beta   90.00
_cell.angle_gamma   90.00
#
_symmetry.space_group_name_H-M   'P 1'
#
loop_
_entity.id
_entity.type
_entity.pdbx_description
1 polymer ?
#
loop_
_entity_poly.entity_id
_entity_poly.type
_entity_poly.pdbx_seq_one_letter_code
_entity_poly.pdbx_strand_id
1 'polypeptide(L)'
;GPAWVEEFPPLVHSSSILSGASPTSGRVRVLTPAAALGCSADTIILANLSSSSWDLRASKLPFLGDEERHSLDLLRPDGPIRDARHQLEHLLAAAPEVLVLDPSLDDASPAAAPIREWAAAHDPDDDAKVIHTEPKHPFSPRGLRQSDGTSLRNMLPSVRPPLNPSAISISMDSELQRDRERRQPSHADDDGYLAQASAQHLFSIDRADLTRRTPAGTKSPRLHNRWPVVGGFVAGGKRSPTIDPRPFSPHATGTEVSDSRHGHSTGAEQDIPVWSPSRLHYWLKCPRMGWLSNGLKAEEDELQAEDLDPRTHGELLHNVHHDLICQTLGFEIGTERPFGEGSSVSSVTLSGMSENEMMRTALESLDSRAPWLDRTDAVSTHRLMVLTGMNREEWNRWLTDPGPVPPSGRVGTIVRAESAVRHAAPVCLEWSMADFDEAGIEISIPTDIAGGEKLPPIRVRGFIDRVDILPMDEASQEWLDPDGDESIAPLRVHGSGWRPRRLVAIRDLKTSESKAAKIRHSDGLLDELQLALYARAWEIAHPGDLVVAAGISLFSHHTEHMLEMSTQYSTSHENLQLGTRTDITTSLHRFPDESPSPHSDHFRAWLAQRLAVALRVAAGATAGKVHPTPSPGVCGYCPVRNVCEVRMEAGF
;
A
#
# COMPACT_ATOMS: atom_id res chain seq x y z
N GLY A 1 -56.59 -4.80 8.90
CA GLY A 1 -57.49 -5.94 8.59
C GLY A 1 -56.67 -7.08 7.99
N PRO A 2 -57.16 -8.32 8.01
CA PRO A 2 -56.40 -9.56 7.76
C PRO A 2 -56.00 -9.77 6.28
N ALA A 3 -55.82 -8.71 5.51
CA ALA A 3 -55.52 -8.76 4.07
C ALA A 3 -54.20 -9.50 3.76
N TRP A 4 -53.21 -9.41 4.65
CA TRP A 4 -51.95 -10.16 4.50
C TRP A 4 -52.14 -11.68 4.63
N VAL A 5 -53.17 -12.13 5.37
CA VAL A 5 -53.55 -13.54 5.50
C VAL A 5 -54.33 -14.00 4.28
N GLU A 6 -54.87 -13.10 3.44
CA GLU A 6 -55.47 -13.47 2.15
C GLU A 6 -54.47 -13.38 0.98
N GLU A 7 -53.39 -12.61 1.09
CA GLU A 7 -52.29 -12.58 0.11
C GLU A 7 -51.31 -13.76 0.26
N PHE A 8 -51.08 -14.24 1.48
CA PHE A 8 -50.14 -15.34 1.74
C PHE A 8 -50.60 -16.71 1.21
N PRO A 9 -51.88 -17.12 1.34
CA PRO A 9 -52.34 -18.42 0.86
C PRO A 9 -52.17 -18.59 -0.65
N PRO A 10 -52.53 -17.63 -1.54
CA PRO A 10 -52.22 -17.75 -2.95
C PRO A 10 -50.72 -17.83 -3.22
N LEU A 11 -49.87 -17.09 -2.50
CA LEU A 11 -48.41 -17.17 -2.63
C LEU A 11 -47.86 -18.56 -2.28
N VAL A 12 -48.35 -19.16 -1.20
CA VAL A 12 -47.97 -20.52 -0.75
C VAL A 12 -48.55 -21.61 -1.65
N HIS A 13 -49.77 -21.42 -2.19
CA HIS A 13 -50.43 -22.39 -3.07
C HIS A 13 -49.99 -22.26 -4.55
N SER A 14 -49.51 -21.08 -4.98
CA SER A 14 -48.94 -20.86 -6.32
C SER A 14 -47.45 -21.16 -6.37
N SER A 15 -46.75 -21.16 -5.22
CA SER A 15 -45.47 -21.84 -5.09
C SER A 15 -45.70 -23.35 -5.06
N SER A 16 -46.08 -23.93 -6.20
CA SER A 16 -45.67 -25.30 -6.44
C SER A 16 -44.15 -25.27 -6.36
N ILE A 17 -43.59 -25.85 -5.30
CA ILE A 17 -42.27 -26.45 -5.44
C ILE A 17 -42.45 -27.34 -6.66
N LEU A 18 -41.82 -26.97 -7.77
CA LEU A 18 -41.46 -27.95 -8.76
C LEU A 18 -40.64 -28.93 -7.94
N SER A 19 -41.30 -29.97 -7.42
CA SER A 19 -40.64 -31.22 -7.17
C SER A 19 -40.04 -31.48 -8.52
N GLY A 20 -38.76 -31.16 -8.64
CA GLY A 20 -37.93 -31.80 -9.61
C GLY A 20 -38.11 -33.26 -9.27
N ALA A 21 -39.08 -33.89 -9.92
CA ALA A 21 -38.92 -35.21 -10.46
C ALA A 21 -37.73 -35.11 -11.42
N SER A 22 -36.54 -34.89 -10.87
CA SER A 22 -35.36 -35.55 -11.39
C SER A 22 -35.78 -37.00 -11.44
N PRO A 23 -35.69 -37.66 -12.60
CA PRO A 23 -36.08 -39.04 -12.70
C PRO A 23 -35.19 -39.81 -11.73
N THR A 24 -35.72 -40.17 -10.57
CA THR A 24 -35.08 -41.11 -9.65
C THR A 24 -35.21 -42.49 -10.28
N SER A 25 -34.46 -42.69 -11.35
CA SER A 25 -34.18 -43.98 -11.98
C SER A 25 -32.71 -44.32 -11.77
N GLY A 26 -32.19 -43.97 -10.59
CA GLY A 26 -30.82 -44.29 -10.17
C GLY A 26 -30.87 -44.97 -8.80
N ARG A 27 -30.10 -46.05 -8.64
CA ARG A 27 -29.90 -46.74 -7.35
C ARG A 27 -29.00 -45.97 -6.37
N VAL A 28 -28.60 -44.73 -6.71
CA VAL A 28 -27.64 -43.90 -5.95
C VAL A 28 -28.18 -42.49 -5.81
N ARG A 29 -28.11 -41.92 -4.60
CA ARG A 29 -28.52 -40.55 -4.25
C ARG A 29 -27.33 -39.83 -3.61
N VAL A 30 -27.10 -38.57 -4.01
CA VAL A 30 -26.09 -37.69 -3.41
C VAL A 30 -26.82 -36.56 -2.70
N LEU A 31 -26.66 -36.49 -1.37
CA LEU A 31 -27.39 -35.56 -0.50
C LEU A 31 -26.44 -34.94 0.52
N THR A 32 -26.76 -33.74 1.00
CA THR A 32 -26.14 -33.20 2.22
C THR A 32 -26.68 -33.93 3.46
N PRO A 33 -25.95 -33.95 4.58
CA PRO A 33 -26.44 -34.58 5.82
C PRO A 33 -27.82 -34.08 6.26
N ALA A 34 -28.07 -32.76 6.16
CA ALA A 34 -29.37 -32.18 6.46
C ALA A 34 -30.47 -32.65 5.49
N ALA A 35 -30.19 -32.76 4.19
CA ALA A 35 -31.16 -33.21 3.19
C ALA A 35 -31.42 -34.73 3.23
N ALA A 36 -30.54 -35.49 3.90
CA ALA A 36 -30.69 -36.92 4.09
C ALA A 36 -31.57 -37.29 5.30
N LEU A 37 -31.95 -36.32 6.15
CA LEU A 37 -32.87 -36.56 7.25
C LEU A 37 -34.20 -37.13 6.74
N GLY A 38 -34.65 -38.22 7.36
CA GLY A 38 -35.87 -38.95 6.96
C GLY A 38 -35.71 -39.88 5.75
N CYS A 39 -34.52 -40.00 5.17
CA CYS A 39 -34.22 -40.95 4.10
C CYS A 39 -33.61 -42.25 4.66
N SER A 40 -33.90 -43.39 4.03
CA SER A 40 -33.23 -44.68 4.25
C SER A 40 -32.56 -45.20 2.98
N ALA A 41 -31.57 -46.09 3.14
CA ALA A 41 -30.87 -46.75 2.04
C ALA A 41 -30.34 -48.13 2.45
N ASP A 42 -29.96 -48.97 1.48
CA ASP A 42 -29.28 -50.24 1.75
C ASP A 42 -27.81 -50.01 2.16
N THR A 43 -27.15 -49.03 1.55
CA THR A 43 -25.78 -48.60 1.91
C THR A 43 -25.70 -47.08 1.89
N ILE A 44 -25.08 -46.48 2.92
CA ILE A 44 -24.74 -45.05 2.97
C ILE A 44 -23.23 -44.89 2.89
N ILE A 45 -22.75 -43.94 2.09
CA ILE A 45 -21.33 -43.58 2.03
C ILE A 45 -21.19 -42.13 2.48
N LEU A 46 -20.46 -41.92 3.59
CA LEU A 46 -20.13 -40.61 4.12
C LEU A 46 -18.74 -40.20 3.62
N ALA A 47 -18.69 -39.12 2.86
CA ALA A 47 -17.46 -38.60 2.23
C ALA A 47 -17.30 -37.10 2.52
N ASN A 48 -16.07 -36.59 2.35
CA ASN A 48 -15.75 -35.17 2.56
C ASN A 48 -16.00 -34.71 4.02
N LEU A 49 -15.53 -35.50 4.98
CA LEU A 49 -15.83 -35.38 6.40
C LEU A 49 -14.80 -34.55 7.19
N SER A 50 -14.01 -33.71 6.51
CA SER A 50 -13.04 -32.84 7.18
C SER A 50 -13.73 -31.68 7.90
N SER A 51 -13.04 -31.11 8.89
CA SER A 51 -13.47 -29.90 9.61
C SER A 51 -13.66 -28.68 8.70
N SER A 52 -12.95 -28.63 7.56
CA SER A 52 -13.11 -27.60 6.52
C SER A 52 -14.30 -27.84 5.60
N SER A 53 -14.72 -29.10 5.43
CA SER A 53 -15.78 -29.50 4.50
C SER A 53 -17.15 -29.58 5.15
N TRP A 54 -17.20 -30.00 6.42
CA TRP A 54 -18.41 -29.97 7.24
C TRP A 54 -18.27 -28.81 8.22
N ASP A 55 -18.56 -27.59 7.75
CA ASP A 55 -18.39 -26.36 8.54
C ASP A 55 -19.37 -26.35 9.72
N LEU A 56 -18.83 -26.42 10.94
CA LEU A 56 -19.58 -26.41 12.19
C LEU A 56 -19.54 -25.04 12.89
N ARG A 57 -19.05 -24.00 12.23
CA ARG A 57 -19.06 -22.65 12.79
C ARG A 57 -20.45 -22.05 12.68
N ALA A 58 -20.85 -21.33 13.72
CA ALA A 58 -22.07 -20.54 13.65
C ALA A 58 -21.90 -19.43 12.61
N SER A 59 -22.92 -19.21 11.78
CA SER A 59 -22.92 -18.12 10.81
C SER A 59 -22.82 -16.77 11.52
N LYS A 60 -21.88 -15.92 11.09
CA LYS A 60 -21.75 -14.56 11.62
C LYS A 60 -22.86 -13.69 11.02
N LEU A 61 -23.57 -12.97 11.89
CA LEU A 61 -24.50 -11.91 11.49
C LEU A 61 -23.72 -10.59 11.41
N PRO A 62 -23.80 -9.84 10.30
CA PRO A 62 -23.22 -8.51 10.25
C PRO A 62 -23.75 -7.64 11.41
N PHE A 63 -22.85 -6.86 12.03
CA PHE A 63 -23.16 -5.90 13.10
C PHE A 63 -23.60 -6.47 14.46
N LEU A 64 -23.53 -7.79 14.68
CA LEU A 64 -23.76 -8.39 15.99
C LEU A 64 -22.52 -9.15 16.47
N GLY A 65 -22.00 -8.78 17.64
CA GLY A 65 -20.91 -9.50 18.29
C GLY A 65 -21.36 -10.84 18.87
N ASP A 66 -20.40 -11.73 19.16
CA ASP A 66 -20.67 -13.05 19.74
C ASP A 66 -21.33 -12.95 21.13
N GLU A 67 -21.01 -11.92 21.91
CA GLU A 67 -21.57 -11.66 23.25
C GLU A 67 -23.04 -11.19 23.18
N GLU A 68 -23.37 -10.33 22.22
CA GLU A 68 -24.75 -9.86 21.97
C GLU A 68 -25.63 -10.99 21.43
N ARG A 69 -25.09 -11.83 20.54
CA ARG A 69 -25.77 -13.06 20.08
C ARG A 69 -26.06 -14.01 21.24
N HIS A 70 -25.10 -14.20 22.13
CA HIS A 70 -25.25 -15.10 23.28
C HIS A 70 -26.30 -14.59 24.27
N SER A 71 -26.29 -13.30 24.58
CA SER A 71 -27.27 -12.68 25.49
C SER A 71 -28.70 -12.64 24.93
N LEU A 72 -28.85 -12.60 23.61
CA LEU A 72 -30.15 -12.59 22.91
C LEU A 72 -30.66 -13.98 22.50
N ASP A 73 -29.91 -15.04 22.82
CA ASP A 73 -30.19 -16.43 22.43
C ASP A 73 -30.34 -16.64 20.91
N LEU A 74 -29.66 -15.82 20.11
CA LEU A 74 -29.69 -15.86 18.66
C LEU A 74 -28.53 -16.69 18.13
N LEU A 75 -28.84 -17.71 17.32
CA LEU A 75 -27.87 -18.58 16.63
C LEU A 75 -26.79 -19.12 17.56
N ARG A 76 -27.17 -19.85 18.61
CA ARG A 76 -26.23 -20.34 19.64
C ARG A 76 -24.92 -20.90 19.05
N PRO A 77 -23.76 -20.58 19.64
CA PRO A 77 -22.46 -21.05 19.15
C PRO A 77 -22.35 -22.58 18.98
N ASP A 78 -23.11 -23.35 19.76
CA ASP A 78 -23.16 -24.80 19.71
C ASP A 78 -24.24 -25.38 18.77
N GLY A 79 -25.07 -24.54 18.13
CA GLY A 79 -26.14 -24.98 17.24
C GLY A 79 -25.67 -25.91 16.11
N PRO A 80 -24.71 -25.49 15.27
CA PRO A 80 -24.25 -26.30 14.14
C PRO A 80 -23.64 -27.65 14.55
N ILE A 81 -22.90 -27.70 15.67
CA ILE A 81 -22.33 -28.97 16.15
C ILE A 81 -23.42 -29.92 16.69
N ARG A 82 -24.49 -29.39 17.30
CA ARG A 82 -25.64 -30.20 17.73
C ARG A 82 -26.40 -30.78 16.55
N ASP A 83 -26.64 -29.96 15.52
CA ASP A 83 -27.31 -30.39 14.31
C ASP A 83 -26.49 -31.45 13.57
N ALA A 84 -25.16 -31.27 13.48
CA ALA A 84 -24.28 -32.24 12.85
C ALA A 84 -24.25 -33.58 13.59
N ARG A 85 -24.22 -33.58 14.94
CA ARG A 85 -24.35 -34.81 15.74
C ARG A 85 -25.69 -35.51 15.50
N HIS A 86 -26.78 -34.76 15.48
CA HIS A 86 -28.11 -35.32 15.19
C HIS A 86 -28.18 -35.93 13.79
N GLN A 87 -27.64 -35.25 12.79
CA GLN A 87 -27.58 -35.74 11.40
C GLN A 87 -26.73 -37.01 11.29
N LEU A 88 -25.58 -37.07 11.97
CA LEU A 88 -24.71 -38.24 11.98
C LEU A 88 -25.43 -39.46 12.59
N GLU A 89 -26.06 -39.31 13.75
CA GLU A 89 -26.83 -40.37 14.40
C GLU A 89 -27.95 -40.90 13.48
N HIS A 90 -28.68 -39.99 12.83
CA HIS A 90 -29.68 -40.38 11.84
C HIS A 90 -29.06 -41.20 10.70
N LEU A 91 -27.95 -40.74 10.12
CA LEU A 91 -27.28 -41.40 8.99
C LEU A 91 -26.76 -42.79 9.37
N LEU A 92 -26.24 -42.95 10.58
CA LEU A 92 -25.78 -44.23 11.11
C LEU A 92 -26.93 -45.23 11.30
N ALA A 93 -28.12 -44.74 11.65
CA ALA A 93 -29.32 -45.57 11.82
C ALA A 93 -30.14 -45.79 10.53
N ALA A 94 -29.86 -45.03 9.47
CA ALA A 94 -30.68 -45.00 8.25
C ALA A 94 -30.36 -46.10 7.23
N ALA A 95 -29.30 -46.89 7.43
CA ALA A 95 -28.92 -47.99 6.56
C ALA A 95 -28.29 -49.16 7.34
N PRO A 96 -28.43 -50.41 6.86
CA PRO A 96 -27.77 -51.56 7.46
C PRO A 96 -26.24 -51.56 7.26
N GLU A 97 -25.73 -50.85 6.24
CA GLU A 97 -24.29 -50.66 6.01
C GLU A 97 -23.98 -49.17 5.82
N VAL A 98 -23.03 -48.66 6.61
CA VAL A 98 -22.54 -47.28 6.49
C VAL A 98 -21.03 -47.29 6.33
N LEU A 99 -20.54 -46.73 5.23
CA LEU A 99 -19.13 -46.59 4.92
C LEU A 99 -18.69 -45.14 5.20
N VAL A 100 -17.75 -44.98 6.12
CA VAL A 100 -17.20 -43.68 6.51
C VAL A 100 -15.82 -43.53 5.88
N LEU A 101 -15.62 -42.49 5.06
CA LEU A 101 -14.32 -42.19 4.46
C LEU A 101 -13.58 -41.19 5.35
N ASP A 102 -12.63 -41.70 6.13
CA ASP A 102 -11.86 -40.91 7.09
C ASP A 102 -10.79 -40.04 6.40
N PRO A 103 -10.80 -38.70 6.56
CA PRO A 103 -9.77 -37.81 6.02
C PRO A 103 -8.54 -37.68 6.94
N SER A 104 -8.48 -38.36 8.08
CA SER A 104 -7.43 -38.23 9.12
C SER A 104 -5.99 -38.41 8.65
N LEU A 105 -5.77 -39.09 7.51
CA LEU A 105 -4.44 -39.27 6.90
C LEU A 105 -3.87 -37.99 6.25
N ASP A 106 -4.69 -36.95 6.04
CA ASP A 106 -4.25 -35.63 5.58
C ASP A 106 -4.13 -34.68 6.78
N ASP A 107 -2.89 -34.42 7.21
CA ASP A 107 -2.56 -33.50 8.31
C ASP A 107 -3.15 -32.09 8.11
N ALA A 108 -3.42 -31.68 6.86
CA ALA A 108 -4.01 -30.38 6.54
C ALA A 108 -5.56 -30.36 6.66
N SER A 109 -6.22 -31.52 6.77
CA SER A 109 -7.68 -31.65 6.68
C SER A 109 -8.25 -32.60 7.75
N PRO A 110 -8.07 -32.33 9.05
CA PRO A 110 -8.51 -33.24 10.10
C PRO A 110 -10.03 -33.48 10.07
N ALA A 111 -10.45 -34.68 10.44
CA ALA A 111 -11.87 -35.06 10.49
C ALA A 111 -12.70 -34.10 11.38
N ALA A 112 -13.94 -33.86 10.97
CA ALA A 112 -14.89 -33.04 11.72
C ALA A 112 -15.19 -33.65 13.10
N ALA A 113 -15.52 -32.80 14.08
CA ALA A 113 -15.67 -33.22 15.47
C ALA A 113 -16.63 -34.41 15.69
N PRO A 114 -17.84 -34.47 15.08
CA PRO A 114 -18.75 -35.62 15.25
C PRO A 114 -18.15 -36.94 14.75
N ILE A 115 -17.34 -36.91 13.68
CA ILE A 115 -16.70 -38.10 13.11
C ILE A 115 -15.54 -38.56 13.99
N ARG A 116 -14.74 -37.64 14.53
CA ARG A 116 -13.69 -37.98 15.51
C ARG A 116 -14.27 -38.56 16.79
N GLU A 117 -15.36 -37.97 17.29
CA GLU A 117 -16.07 -38.47 18.48
C GLU A 117 -16.60 -39.89 18.27
N TRP A 118 -17.23 -40.14 17.11
CA TRP A 118 -17.72 -41.46 16.74
C TRP A 118 -16.58 -42.47 16.57
N ALA A 119 -15.52 -42.11 15.84
CA ALA A 119 -14.36 -42.96 15.61
C ALA A 119 -13.66 -43.31 16.93
N ALA A 120 -13.41 -42.34 17.81
CA ALA A 120 -12.80 -42.60 19.12
C ALA A 120 -13.63 -43.53 20.01
N ALA A 121 -14.96 -43.62 19.80
CA ALA A 121 -15.82 -44.52 20.54
C ALA A 121 -15.91 -45.94 19.94
N HIS A 122 -15.68 -46.10 18.63
CA HIS A 122 -15.90 -47.36 17.90
C HIS A 122 -14.61 -48.00 17.37
N ASP A 123 -13.53 -47.23 17.26
CA ASP A 123 -12.17 -47.65 16.89
C ASP A 123 -11.13 -46.84 17.70
N PRO A 124 -11.06 -47.04 19.03
CA PRO A 124 -10.21 -46.23 19.91
C PRO A 124 -8.71 -46.44 19.70
N ASP A 125 -8.33 -47.60 19.13
CA ASP A 125 -6.95 -48.01 18.90
C ASP A 125 -6.49 -47.77 17.44
N ASP A 126 -7.37 -47.18 16.59
CA ASP A 126 -7.14 -46.95 15.14
C ASP A 126 -6.73 -48.25 14.42
N ASP A 127 -7.38 -49.36 14.79
CA ASP A 127 -7.10 -50.71 14.29
C ASP A 127 -7.89 -51.01 13.00
N ALA A 128 -8.65 -50.05 12.48
CA ALA A 128 -9.32 -50.17 11.19
C ALA A 128 -8.34 -50.62 10.10
N LYS A 129 -8.71 -51.71 9.42
CA LYS A 129 -7.90 -52.25 8.33
C LYS A 129 -7.72 -51.19 7.24
N VAL A 130 -6.51 -50.65 7.14
CA VAL A 130 -6.14 -49.71 6.07
C VAL A 130 -6.28 -50.40 4.71
N ILE A 131 -7.24 -49.94 3.92
CA ILE A 131 -7.43 -50.39 2.54
C ILE A 131 -6.40 -49.65 1.68
N HIS A 132 -5.15 -50.14 1.68
CA HIS A 132 -4.13 -49.63 0.77
C HIS A 132 -4.53 -49.91 -0.67
N THR A 133 -5.06 -48.88 -1.34
CA THR A 133 -5.12 -48.83 -2.79
C THR A 133 -4.06 -47.84 -3.24
N GLU A 134 -2.80 -48.27 -3.28
CA GLU A 134 -1.85 -47.62 -4.16
C GLU A 134 -2.07 -48.19 -5.57
N PRO A 135 -2.71 -47.43 -6.47
CA PRO A 135 -2.84 -47.89 -7.83
C PRO A 135 -1.44 -47.91 -8.46
N LYS A 136 -0.89 -49.10 -8.74
CA LYS A 136 0.41 -49.28 -9.43
C LYS A 136 0.53 -48.48 -10.73
N HIS A 137 -0.62 -48.16 -11.33
CA HIS A 137 -0.75 -47.25 -12.45
C HIS A 137 -1.93 -46.30 -12.19
N PRO A 138 -1.85 -45.03 -12.59
CA PRO A 138 -2.98 -44.13 -12.45
C PRO A 138 -4.18 -44.66 -13.23
N PHE A 139 -5.22 -45.12 -12.53
CA PHE A 139 -6.44 -45.67 -13.15
C PHE A 139 -7.54 -44.61 -13.33
N SER A 140 -7.46 -43.50 -12.59
CA SER A 140 -8.41 -42.39 -12.74
C SER A 140 -7.94 -41.40 -13.80
N PRO A 141 -8.86 -40.75 -14.54
CA PRO A 141 -8.51 -39.66 -15.45
C PRO A 141 -7.68 -38.55 -14.78
N ARG A 142 -7.92 -38.28 -13.49
CA ARG A 142 -7.13 -37.35 -12.68
C ARG A 142 -5.70 -37.83 -12.47
N GLY A 143 -5.51 -39.09 -12.03
CA GLY A 143 -4.19 -39.66 -11.83
C GLY A 143 -3.36 -39.71 -13.11
N LEU A 144 -4.00 -40.02 -14.25
CA LEU A 144 -3.32 -40.04 -15.55
C LEU A 144 -2.80 -38.66 -15.92
N ARG A 145 -3.62 -37.62 -15.71
CA ARG A 145 -3.21 -36.23 -15.94
C ARG A 145 -2.11 -35.76 -14.98
N GLN A 146 -2.15 -36.19 -13.72
CA GLN A 146 -1.10 -35.87 -12.76
C GLN A 146 0.23 -36.52 -13.17
N SER A 147 0.20 -37.79 -13.61
CA SER A 147 1.36 -38.50 -14.15
C SER A 147 1.93 -37.84 -15.42
N ASP A 148 1.06 -37.43 -16.34
CA ASP A 148 1.44 -36.66 -17.53
C ASP A 148 2.11 -35.33 -17.14
N GLY A 149 1.54 -34.59 -16.17
CA GLY A 149 2.11 -33.34 -15.65
C GLY A 149 3.49 -33.54 -15.02
N THR A 150 3.67 -34.58 -14.20
CA THR A 150 4.97 -34.94 -13.63
C THR A 150 5.99 -35.32 -14.70
N SER A 151 5.55 -36.04 -15.74
CA SER A 151 6.42 -36.39 -16.89
C SER A 151 6.89 -35.13 -17.62
N LEU A 152 5.98 -34.21 -17.93
CA LEU A 152 6.31 -32.92 -18.55
C LEU A 152 7.29 -32.10 -17.70
N ARG A 153 7.09 -32.05 -16.37
CA ARG A 153 8.00 -31.36 -15.44
C ARG A 153 9.41 -31.97 -15.45
N ASN A 154 9.50 -33.27 -15.63
CA ASN A 154 10.78 -34.00 -15.74
C ASN A 154 11.35 -34.02 -17.16
N MET A 155 10.80 -33.21 -18.08
CA MET A 155 11.21 -33.16 -19.50
C MET A 155 11.06 -34.50 -20.22
N LEU A 156 10.10 -35.32 -19.78
CA LEU A 156 9.73 -36.59 -20.39
C LEU A 156 8.47 -36.44 -21.24
N PRO A 157 8.30 -37.27 -22.30
CA PRO A 157 7.07 -37.29 -23.07
C PRO A 157 5.86 -37.62 -22.19
N SER A 158 4.78 -36.86 -22.33
CA SER A 158 3.48 -37.23 -21.76
C SER A 158 2.71 -38.15 -22.71
N VAL A 159 1.86 -38.99 -22.16
CA VAL A 159 0.98 -39.87 -22.95
C VAL A 159 -0.14 -39.06 -23.59
N ARG A 160 -0.62 -38.03 -22.90
CA ARG A 160 -1.66 -37.11 -23.40
C ARG A 160 -1.09 -35.70 -23.57
N PRO A 161 -1.58 -34.94 -24.58
CA PRO A 161 -1.22 -33.53 -24.68
C PRO A 161 -1.80 -32.74 -23.49
N PRO A 162 -1.12 -31.68 -23.07
CA PRO A 162 -1.64 -30.74 -22.08
C PRO A 162 -2.92 -30.07 -22.59
N LEU A 163 -3.85 -29.77 -21.68
CA LEU A 163 -5.10 -29.06 -22.03
C LEU A 163 -4.84 -27.68 -22.63
N ASN A 164 -3.85 -26.99 -22.08
CA ASN A 164 -3.37 -25.71 -22.58
C ASN A 164 -1.84 -25.79 -22.68
N PRO A 165 -1.27 -26.00 -23.88
CA PRO A 165 0.17 -26.03 -24.09
C PRO A 165 0.89 -24.78 -23.56
N SER A 166 0.23 -23.61 -23.62
CA SER A 166 0.80 -22.35 -23.14
C SER A 166 0.90 -22.28 -21.61
N ALA A 167 0.17 -23.14 -20.88
CA ALA A 167 0.20 -23.17 -19.42
C ALA A 167 1.33 -24.03 -18.85
N ILE A 168 1.99 -24.87 -19.66
CA ILE A 168 3.04 -25.80 -19.17
C ILE A 168 4.17 -25.04 -18.45
N SER A 169 4.59 -23.92 -19.03
CA SER A 169 5.68 -23.11 -18.48
C SER A 169 5.33 -22.36 -17.19
N ILE A 170 4.05 -22.24 -16.80
CA ILE A 170 3.64 -21.45 -15.63
C ILE A 170 4.31 -21.97 -14.35
N SER A 171 4.36 -23.29 -14.17
CA SER A 171 5.01 -23.89 -12.99
C SER A 171 6.52 -23.63 -12.91
N MET A 172 7.15 -23.19 -14.01
CA MET A 172 8.57 -22.84 -14.07
C MET A 172 8.81 -21.33 -13.92
N ASP A 173 7.78 -20.48 -14.01
CA ASP A 173 7.94 -19.03 -14.04
C ASP A 173 8.62 -18.51 -12.76
N SER A 174 8.27 -19.05 -11.59
CA SER A 174 8.91 -18.71 -10.31
C SER A 174 10.38 -19.11 -10.28
N GLU A 175 10.72 -20.34 -10.69
CA GLU A 175 12.11 -20.84 -10.73
C GLU A 175 12.98 -20.01 -11.70
N LEU A 176 12.44 -19.68 -12.87
CA LEU A 176 13.08 -18.82 -13.88
C LEU A 176 13.29 -17.41 -13.35
N GLN A 177 12.28 -16.82 -12.71
CA GLN A 177 12.39 -15.49 -12.13
C GLN A 177 13.46 -15.44 -11.02
N ARG A 178 13.51 -16.46 -10.15
CA ARG A 178 14.55 -16.56 -9.10
C ARG A 178 15.94 -16.77 -9.68
N ASP A 179 16.08 -17.50 -10.78
CA ASP A 179 17.36 -17.63 -11.49
C ASP A 179 17.83 -16.30 -12.08
N ARG A 180 16.94 -15.53 -12.70
CA ARG A 180 17.25 -14.18 -13.23
C ARG A 180 17.72 -13.23 -12.14
N GLU A 181 17.06 -13.23 -10.99
CA GLU A 181 17.45 -12.44 -9.83
C GLU A 181 18.83 -12.82 -9.29
N ARG A 182 19.13 -14.12 -9.20
CA ARG A 182 20.47 -14.60 -8.79
C ARG A 182 21.58 -14.18 -9.75
N ARG A 183 21.25 -13.99 -11.03
CA ARG A 183 22.18 -13.54 -12.08
C ARG A 183 22.26 -12.02 -12.21
N GLN A 184 21.44 -11.27 -11.45
CA GLN A 184 21.52 -9.81 -11.46
C GLN A 184 22.93 -9.37 -11.03
N PRO A 185 23.57 -8.43 -11.76
CA PRO A 185 24.87 -7.89 -11.37
C PRO A 185 24.78 -7.21 -10.00
N SER A 186 25.72 -7.57 -9.12
CA SER A 186 25.75 -7.09 -7.73
C SER A 186 27.08 -6.41 -7.37
N HIS A 187 28.17 -6.70 -8.07
CA HIS A 187 29.50 -6.14 -7.81
C HIS A 187 29.79 -4.92 -8.70
N ALA A 188 30.39 -3.91 -8.09
CA ALA A 188 30.82 -2.69 -8.77
C ALA A 188 32.08 -2.92 -9.63
N ASP A 189 32.23 -2.12 -10.68
CA ASP A 189 33.46 -1.95 -11.45
C ASP A 189 34.50 -1.13 -10.64
N ASP A 190 35.67 -0.90 -11.23
CA ASP A 190 36.78 -0.14 -10.63
C ASP A 190 36.39 1.30 -10.22
N ASP A 191 35.34 1.86 -10.83
CA ASP A 191 34.81 3.19 -10.50
C ASP A 191 33.91 3.22 -9.24
N GLY A 192 33.58 2.04 -8.70
CA GLY A 192 32.78 1.87 -7.49
C GLY A 192 31.27 1.75 -7.72
N TYR A 193 30.81 1.65 -8.98
CA TYR A 193 29.40 1.45 -9.34
C TYR A 193 29.23 0.31 -10.34
N LEU A 194 28.00 -0.15 -10.56
CA LEU A 194 27.73 -1.16 -11.59
C LEU A 194 28.07 -0.61 -12.99
N ALA A 195 28.54 -1.51 -13.87
CA ALA A 195 28.79 -1.21 -15.28
C ALA A 195 27.53 -0.63 -15.95
N GLN A 196 27.69 0.33 -16.87
CA GLN A 196 26.53 0.94 -17.56
C GLN A 196 25.72 -0.08 -18.37
N ALA A 197 26.38 -1.10 -18.93
CA ALA A 197 25.75 -2.19 -19.68
C ALA A 197 24.88 -3.10 -18.80
N SER A 198 24.98 -3.01 -17.47
CA SER A 198 24.24 -3.85 -16.52
C SER A 198 22.76 -3.52 -16.41
N ALA A 199 22.32 -2.35 -16.87
CA ALA A 199 20.95 -1.85 -16.67
C ALA A 199 19.86 -2.84 -17.15
N GLN A 200 20.10 -3.52 -18.27
CA GLN A 200 19.20 -4.52 -18.87
C GLN A 200 19.09 -5.84 -18.08
N HIS A 201 19.95 -6.04 -17.08
CA HIS A 201 19.99 -7.21 -16.21
C HIS A 201 19.49 -6.91 -14.80
N LEU A 202 19.07 -5.66 -14.53
CA LEU A 202 18.50 -5.26 -13.25
C LEU A 202 17.00 -5.53 -13.22
N PHE A 203 16.55 -6.20 -12.16
CA PHE A 203 15.14 -6.47 -11.83
C PHE A 203 14.70 -5.73 -10.59
N SER A 204 15.65 -5.39 -9.72
CA SER A 204 15.39 -4.73 -8.45
C SER A 204 16.62 -3.96 -7.99
N ILE A 205 16.41 -3.07 -7.04
CA ILE A 205 17.46 -2.47 -6.22
C ILE A 205 17.12 -2.70 -4.75
N ASP A 206 18.13 -2.76 -3.89
CA ASP A 206 17.90 -2.62 -2.46
C ASP A 206 17.53 -1.15 -2.20
N ARG A 207 16.35 -0.92 -1.64
CA ARG A 207 15.84 0.45 -1.38
C ARG A 207 16.75 1.21 -0.42
N ALA A 208 17.49 0.51 0.45
CA ALA A 208 18.48 1.14 1.31
C ALA A 208 19.60 1.81 0.48
N ASP A 209 19.92 1.30 -0.72
CA ASP A 209 20.95 1.88 -1.58
C ASP A 209 20.63 3.30 -2.05
N LEU A 210 19.35 3.70 -2.06
CA LEU A 210 18.95 5.07 -2.41
C LEU A 210 19.51 6.10 -1.40
N THR A 211 19.73 5.69 -0.15
CA THR A 211 20.16 6.58 0.95
C THR A 211 21.54 6.24 1.50
N ARG A 212 22.23 5.24 0.91
CA ARG A 212 23.54 4.80 1.39
C ARG A 212 24.57 5.91 1.31
N ARG A 213 25.49 5.91 2.28
CA ARG A 213 26.69 6.75 2.21
C ARG A 213 27.67 6.16 1.20
N THR A 214 28.37 7.03 0.50
CA THR A 214 29.43 6.62 -0.43
C THR A 214 30.57 5.94 0.34
N PRO A 215 31.02 4.74 -0.06
CA PRO A 215 32.18 4.07 0.52
C PRO A 215 33.46 4.90 0.38
N ALA A 216 34.39 4.73 1.33
CA ALA A 216 35.70 5.36 1.26
C ALA A 216 36.46 4.90 -0.01
N GLY A 217 37.07 5.84 -0.72
CA GLY A 217 37.79 5.57 -1.98
C GLY A 217 36.92 5.70 -3.24
N THR A 218 35.58 5.77 -3.11
CA THR A 218 34.66 5.98 -4.23
C THR A 218 34.16 7.42 -4.25
N LYS A 219 33.98 8.02 -5.44
CA LYS A 219 33.36 9.34 -5.57
C LYS A 219 31.85 9.22 -5.40
N SER A 220 31.21 10.20 -4.74
CA SER A 220 29.75 10.22 -4.61
C SER A 220 29.07 10.39 -5.97
N PRO A 221 27.81 9.97 -6.15
CA PRO A 221 27.14 10.06 -7.45
C PRO A 221 27.20 11.47 -8.05
N ARG A 222 26.95 12.51 -7.23
CA ARG A 222 26.99 13.91 -7.69
C ARG A 222 28.36 14.33 -8.23
N LEU A 223 29.45 13.77 -7.70
CA LEU A 223 30.84 14.08 -8.10
C LEU A 223 31.46 12.99 -8.97
N HIS A 224 30.66 12.03 -9.44
CA HIS A 224 31.16 10.89 -10.22
C HIS A 224 31.30 11.25 -11.71
N ASN A 225 32.22 10.62 -12.43
CA ASN A 225 32.43 10.91 -13.86
C ASN A 225 31.24 10.49 -14.73
N ARG A 226 30.54 9.42 -14.33
CA ARG A 226 29.26 8.98 -14.90
C ARG A 226 28.12 9.38 -13.97
N TRP A 227 27.01 9.85 -14.53
CA TRP A 227 25.76 10.06 -13.79
C TRP A 227 24.59 9.86 -14.78
N PRO A 228 23.50 9.19 -14.40
CA PRO A 228 23.26 8.52 -13.11
C PRO A 228 24.10 7.23 -12.95
N VAL A 229 24.22 6.74 -11.72
CA VAL A 229 24.94 5.50 -11.38
C VAL A 229 24.08 4.59 -10.51
N VAL A 230 24.27 3.28 -10.67
CA VAL A 230 23.62 2.24 -9.85
C VAL A 230 24.66 1.61 -8.93
N GLY A 231 24.33 1.51 -7.66
CA GLY A 231 25.22 1.03 -6.61
C GLY A 231 25.48 -0.47 -6.67
N GLY A 232 26.70 -0.87 -6.32
CA GLY A 232 27.15 -2.25 -6.26
C GLY A 232 28.05 -2.51 -5.06
N PHE A 233 28.36 -3.78 -4.79
CA PHE A 233 29.35 -4.16 -3.79
C PHE A 233 30.74 -3.74 -4.26
N VAL A 234 31.37 -2.83 -3.51
CA VAL A 234 32.77 -2.42 -3.70
C VAL A 234 33.72 -3.37 -2.97
N ALA A 235 35.02 -3.27 -3.26
CA ALA A 235 36.05 -3.97 -2.51
C ALA A 235 35.89 -3.74 -0.99
N GLY A 236 35.87 -4.81 -0.20
CA GLY A 236 35.59 -4.75 1.24
C GLY A 236 34.10 -4.90 1.62
N GLY A 237 33.21 -5.19 0.67
CA GLY A 237 31.83 -5.64 0.92
C GLY A 237 30.82 -4.54 1.25
N LYS A 238 31.23 -3.26 1.23
CA LYS A 238 30.29 -2.13 1.33
C LYS A 238 29.54 -1.95 0.01
N ARG A 239 28.36 -1.35 0.04
CA ARG A 239 27.60 -0.99 -1.17
C ARG A 239 27.60 0.52 -1.40
N SER A 240 27.78 0.92 -2.66
CA SER A 240 27.65 2.32 -3.09
C SER A 240 26.18 2.76 -3.21
N PRO A 241 25.90 4.08 -3.14
CA PRO A 241 24.55 4.61 -3.35
C PRO A 241 24.05 4.41 -4.79
N THR A 242 22.73 4.48 -4.95
CA THR A 242 22.04 4.34 -6.24
C THR A 242 21.22 5.58 -6.56
N ILE A 243 21.33 6.08 -7.79
CA ILE A 243 20.32 6.97 -8.38
C ILE A 243 19.23 6.10 -8.98
N ASP A 244 17.97 6.37 -8.62
CA ASP A 244 16.83 5.50 -8.95
C ASP A 244 16.77 5.17 -10.45
N PRO A 245 17.05 3.90 -10.85
CA PRO A 245 17.07 3.49 -12.25
C PRO A 245 15.69 3.07 -12.75
N ARG A 246 14.65 3.13 -11.93
CA ARG A 246 13.31 2.66 -12.29
C ARG A 246 12.65 3.54 -13.37
N PRO A 247 11.75 2.96 -14.18
CA PRO A 247 11.37 1.55 -14.23
C PRO A 247 12.46 0.68 -14.86
N PHE A 248 12.53 -0.59 -14.46
CA PHE A 248 13.45 -1.55 -15.07
C PHE A 248 12.97 -1.94 -16.48
N SER A 249 13.84 -2.52 -17.29
CA SER A 249 13.49 -3.05 -18.62
C SER A 249 14.34 -4.28 -18.90
N PRO A 250 14.06 -5.39 -18.20
CA PRO A 250 14.85 -6.60 -18.34
C PRO A 250 14.63 -7.24 -19.73
N HIS A 251 15.57 -8.07 -20.18
CA HIS A 251 15.45 -8.79 -21.45
C HIS A 251 14.34 -9.84 -21.45
N ALA A 252 13.74 -10.08 -22.61
CA ALA A 252 12.87 -11.23 -22.82
C ALA A 252 13.65 -12.56 -22.68
N THR A 253 12.97 -13.63 -22.30
CA THR A 253 13.54 -14.98 -22.19
C THR A 253 13.75 -15.64 -23.55
N GLY A 254 13.07 -15.15 -24.59
CA GLY A 254 13.07 -15.72 -25.94
C GLY A 254 11.97 -16.76 -26.16
N THR A 255 11.15 -17.05 -25.14
CA THR A 255 10.01 -17.95 -25.23
C THR A 255 8.72 -17.15 -25.26
N GLU A 256 8.05 -17.08 -26.41
CA GLU A 256 6.84 -16.27 -26.65
C GLU A 256 5.77 -16.43 -25.55
N VAL A 257 5.51 -17.68 -25.14
CA VAL A 257 4.51 -18.01 -24.12
C VAL A 257 4.89 -17.47 -22.74
N SER A 258 6.16 -17.55 -22.33
CA SER A 258 6.60 -16.98 -21.06
C SER A 258 6.69 -15.46 -21.15
N ASP A 259 7.27 -14.96 -22.23
CA ASP A 259 7.47 -13.54 -22.49
C ASP A 259 6.15 -12.76 -22.52
N SER A 260 5.09 -13.35 -23.08
CA SER A 260 3.76 -12.73 -23.07
C SER A 260 3.18 -12.56 -21.67
N ARG A 261 3.31 -13.56 -20.79
CA ARG A 261 2.91 -13.43 -19.37
C ARG A 261 3.80 -12.47 -18.59
N HIS A 262 5.03 -12.23 -19.06
CA HIS A 262 6.02 -11.43 -18.37
C HIS A 262 6.14 -9.98 -18.87
N GLY A 263 5.16 -9.51 -19.65
CA GLY A 263 5.12 -8.12 -20.10
C GLY A 263 6.11 -7.80 -21.22
N HIS A 264 6.42 -8.80 -22.05
CA HIS A 264 7.22 -8.67 -23.27
C HIS A 264 6.38 -8.91 -24.55
N SER A 265 5.05 -8.95 -24.44
CA SER A 265 4.13 -9.00 -25.59
C SER A 265 3.22 -7.78 -25.63
N THR A 266 2.58 -7.56 -26.78
CA THR A 266 1.49 -6.59 -26.95
C THR A 266 0.24 -7.02 -26.18
N GLY A 267 -0.63 -6.06 -25.85
CA GLY A 267 -1.95 -6.26 -25.25
C GLY A 267 -2.09 -5.78 -23.81
N ALA A 268 -0.98 -5.41 -23.15
CA ALA A 268 -0.99 -4.88 -21.79
C ALA A 268 -0.81 -3.35 -21.74
N GLU A 269 -0.78 -2.68 -22.89
CA GLU A 269 -0.68 -1.23 -23.02
C GLU A 269 -1.80 -0.54 -22.23
N GLN A 270 -1.48 0.58 -21.59
CA GLN A 270 -2.43 1.33 -20.78
C GLN A 270 -2.59 2.74 -21.33
N ASP A 271 -3.83 3.13 -21.58
CA ASP A 271 -4.18 4.53 -21.84
C ASP A 271 -4.72 5.14 -20.54
N ILE A 272 -3.90 5.96 -19.89
CA ILE A 272 -4.20 6.56 -18.60
C ILE A 272 -4.23 8.08 -18.81
N PRO A 273 -5.43 8.70 -18.86
CA PRO A 273 -5.55 10.12 -19.16
C PRO A 273 -5.02 10.99 -18.02
N VAL A 274 -5.17 10.54 -16.78
CA VAL A 274 -4.76 11.26 -15.57
C VAL A 274 -4.14 10.30 -14.58
N TRP A 275 -2.99 10.69 -14.05
CA TRP A 275 -2.24 9.94 -13.04
C TRP A 275 -2.49 10.51 -11.65
N SER A 276 -2.44 9.64 -10.64
CA SER A 276 -2.27 10.04 -9.23
C SER A 276 -0.90 9.57 -8.74
N PRO A 277 -0.31 10.22 -7.71
CA PRO A 277 0.92 9.74 -7.09
C PRO A 277 0.84 8.26 -6.66
N SER A 278 -0.30 7.85 -6.08
CA SER A 278 -0.53 6.46 -5.65
C SER A 278 -0.52 5.48 -6.84
N ARG A 279 -1.18 5.83 -7.96
CA ARG A 279 -1.18 5.00 -9.17
C ARG A 279 0.24 4.87 -9.73
N LEU A 280 0.97 5.97 -9.86
CA LEU A 280 2.38 5.95 -10.30
C LEU A 280 3.24 5.10 -9.36
N HIS A 281 3.01 5.19 -8.04
CA HIS A 281 3.75 4.42 -7.04
C HIS A 281 3.55 2.91 -7.21
N TYR A 282 2.35 2.47 -7.57
CA TYR A 282 2.11 1.04 -7.80
C TYR A 282 2.95 0.52 -8.96
N TRP A 283 2.95 1.25 -10.07
CA TRP A 283 3.76 0.93 -11.24
C TRP A 283 5.27 1.04 -10.96
N LEU A 284 5.70 2.04 -10.21
CA LEU A 284 7.10 2.22 -9.79
C LEU A 284 7.59 1.06 -8.93
N LYS A 285 6.79 0.61 -7.96
CA LYS A 285 7.14 -0.51 -7.07
C LYS A 285 7.24 -1.83 -7.83
N CYS A 286 6.25 -2.09 -8.68
CA CYS A 286 6.20 -3.26 -9.54
C CYS A 286 5.22 -3.03 -10.69
N PRO A 287 5.66 -2.98 -11.96
CA PRO A 287 4.76 -2.76 -13.09
C PRO A 287 3.62 -3.78 -13.15
N ARG A 288 3.87 -5.03 -12.76
CA ARG A 288 2.83 -6.05 -12.62
C ARG A 288 1.78 -5.72 -11.59
N MET A 289 2.19 -5.21 -10.42
CA MET A 289 1.26 -4.75 -9.39
C MET A 289 0.44 -3.59 -9.95
N GLY A 290 1.08 -2.60 -10.58
CA GLY A 290 0.41 -1.50 -11.25
C GLY A 290 -0.67 -1.96 -12.24
N TRP A 291 -0.37 -2.94 -13.08
CA TRP A 291 -1.27 -3.47 -14.08
C TRP A 291 -2.42 -4.32 -13.51
N LEU A 292 -2.13 -5.29 -12.65
CA LEU A 292 -3.17 -6.16 -12.06
C LEU A 292 -4.12 -5.35 -11.18
N SER A 293 -3.59 -4.41 -10.39
CA SER A 293 -4.39 -3.53 -9.54
C SER A 293 -5.21 -2.52 -10.33
N ASN A 294 -4.56 -1.69 -11.15
CA ASN A 294 -5.22 -0.51 -11.74
C ASN A 294 -5.74 -0.73 -13.15
N GLY A 295 -5.16 -1.70 -13.88
CA GLY A 295 -5.58 -2.07 -15.23
C GLY A 295 -6.69 -3.13 -15.20
N LEU A 296 -6.45 -4.23 -14.49
CA LEU A 296 -7.40 -5.35 -14.42
C LEU A 296 -8.33 -5.31 -13.20
N LYS A 297 -8.04 -4.50 -12.18
CA LYS A 297 -8.82 -4.44 -10.93
C LYS A 297 -8.96 -5.81 -10.27
N ALA A 298 -7.87 -6.58 -10.28
CA ALA A 298 -7.79 -7.94 -9.76
C ALA A 298 -7.26 -7.99 -8.31
N GLU A 299 -7.50 -6.93 -7.55
CA GLU A 299 -7.12 -6.85 -6.13
C GLU A 299 -7.99 -7.78 -5.30
N GLU A 300 -7.43 -8.30 -4.20
CA GLU A 300 -8.21 -9.01 -3.20
C GLU A 300 -9.16 -8.06 -2.46
N ASP A 301 -10.33 -8.56 -2.08
CA ASP A 301 -11.23 -7.83 -1.20
C ASP A 301 -10.53 -7.55 0.14
N GLU A 302 -10.67 -6.33 0.64
CA GLU A 302 -10.07 -5.93 1.91
C GLU A 302 -10.66 -6.73 3.08
N LEU A 303 -9.79 -7.43 3.82
CA LEU A 303 -10.17 -8.10 5.06
C LEU A 303 -10.25 -7.07 6.17
N GLN A 304 -11.44 -6.90 6.75
CA GLN A 304 -11.63 -6.00 7.89
C GLN A 304 -10.95 -6.59 9.14
N ALA A 305 -10.00 -5.84 9.70
CA ALA A 305 -9.35 -6.18 10.97
C ALA A 305 -10.27 -5.87 12.17
N GLU A 306 -10.00 -6.50 13.32
CA GLU A 306 -10.73 -6.24 14.57
C GLU A 306 -10.40 -4.87 15.19
N ASP A 307 -9.25 -4.26 14.84
CA ASP A 307 -8.83 -2.92 15.28
C ASP A 307 -9.22 -1.85 14.23
N LEU A 308 -9.15 -0.57 14.63
CA LEU A 308 -9.38 0.57 13.73
C LEU A 308 -8.44 0.50 12.52
N ASP A 309 -9.00 0.65 11.32
CA ASP A 309 -8.19 0.67 10.09
C ASP A 309 -7.10 1.75 10.21
N PRO A 310 -5.81 1.42 9.99
CA PRO A 310 -4.71 2.37 10.11
C PRO A 310 -4.86 3.62 9.24
N ARG A 311 -5.60 3.55 8.12
CA ARG A 311 -5.91 4.71 7.27
C ARG A 311 -6.88 5.63 7.97
N THR A 312 -7.95 5.11 8.57
CA THR A 312 -8.89 5.90 9.38
C THR A 312 -8.19 6.60 10.53
N HIS A 313 -7.26 5.90 11.20
CA HIS A 313 -6.44 6.49 12.25
C HIS A 313 -5.52 7.61 11.73
N GLY A 314 -4.88 7.40 10.57
CA GLY A 314 -4.04 8.41 9.95
C GLY A 314 -4.82 9.65 9.51
N GLU A 315 -5.95 9.44 8.84
CA GLU A 315 -6.86 10.50 8.39
C GLU A 315 -7.38 11.33 9.57
N LEU A 316 -7.69 10.69 10.70
CA LEU A 316 -8.08 11.41 11.92
C LEU A 316 -6.99 12.37 12.39
N LEU A 317 -5.73 11.93 12.47
CA LEU A 317 -4.62 12.79 12.90
C LEU A 317 -4.31 13.91 11.89
N HIS A 318 -4.41 13.63 10.60
CA HIS A 318 -4.27 14.65 9.55
C HIS A 318 -5.32 15.74 9.70
N ASN A 319 -6.57 15.34 9.89
CA ASN A 319 -7.68 16.25 10.08
C ASN A 319 -7.58 17.10 11.35
N VAL A 320 -7.15 16.50 12.48
CA VAL A 320 -6.90 17.26 13.73
C VAL A 320 -5.80 18.29 13.54
N HIS A 321 -4.73 17.92 12.82
CA HIS A 321 -3.66 18.84 12.48
C HIS A 321 -4.14 20.00 11.60
N HIS A 322 -4.95 19.72 10.58
CA HIS A 322 -5.50 20.75 9.72
C HIS A 322 -6.42 21.72 10.47
N ASP A 323 -7.35 21.18 11.27
CA ASP A 323 -8.25 22.01 12.08
C ASP A 323 -7.49 22.92 13.04
N LEU A 324 -6.43 22.39 13.68
CA LEU A 324 -5.57 23.19 14.56
C LEU A 324 -5.00 24.41 13.83
N ILE A 325 -4.41 24.22 12.66
CA ILE A 325 -3.81 25.31 11.88
C ILE A 325 -4.90 26.27 11.39
N CYS A 326 -5.96 25.76 10.76
CA CYS A 326 -7.05 26.55 10.20
C CYS A 326 -7.74 27.42 11.24
N GLN A 327 -8.07 26.85 12.41
CA GLN A 327 -8.72 27.61 13.49
C GLN A 327 -7.79 28.64 14.12
N THR A 328 -6.49 28.34 14.21
CA THR A 328 -5.49 29.28 14.77
C THR A 328 -5.19 30.44 13.83
N LEU A 329 -5.13 30.18 12.52
CA LEU A 329 -4.72 31.17 11.51
C LEU A 329 -5.88 31.80 10.74
N GLY A 330 -7.11 31.32 10.94
CA GLY A 330 -8.34 31.91 10.40
C GLY A 330 -8.54 31.69 8.90
N PHE A 331 -8.31 30.47 8.40
CA PHE A 331 -8.62 30.10 7.01
C PHE A 331 -9.22 28.70 6.92
N GLU A 332 -9.76 28.36 5.75
CA GLU A 332 -10.45 27.07 5.51
C GLU A 332 -9.56 26.09 4.74
N ILE A 333 -9.75 24.79 4.98
CA ILE A 333 -9.07 23.71 4.25
C ILE A 333 -9.42 23.83 2.75
N GLY A 334 -8.43 23.58 1.89
CA GLY A 334 -8.55 23.69 0.43
C GLY A 334 -8.50 25.12 -0.11
N THR A 335 -8.56 26.14 0.75
CA THR A 335 -8.48 27.55 0.32
C THR A 335 -7.09 28.11 0.57
N GLU A 336 -6.46 28.72 -0.45
CA GLU A 336 -5.22 29.47 -0.24
C GLU A 336 -5.51 30.76 0.52
N ARG A 337 -4.87 30.91 1.67
CA ARG A 337 -4.94 32.12 2.48
C ARG A 337 -4.13 33.25 1.81
N PRO A 338 -4.68 34.48 1.73
CA PRO A 338 -3.91 35.62 1.24
C PRO A 338 -2.69 35.90 2.15
N PHE A 339 -1.53 36.03 1.53
CA PHE A 339 -0.25 36.22 2.22
C PHE A 339 0.50 37.43 1.64
N GLY A 340 0.85 38.40 2.48
CA GLY A 340 1.41 39.69 2.07
C GLY A 340 1.07 40.85 3.02
N GLU A 341 1.23 42.10 2.56
CA GLU A 341 1.01 43.32 3.35
C GLU A 341 -0.38 43.33 4.04
N GLY A 342 -0.37 43.34 5.38
CA GLY A 342 -1.57 43.37 6.22
C GLY A 342 -1.92 42.04 6.91
N SER A 343 -1.27 40.93 6.57
CA SER A 343 -1.45 39.63 7.24
C SER A 343 -0.54 39.56 8.49
N SER A 344 -1.12 39.65 9.69
CA SER A 344 -0.33 39.85 10.93
C SER A 344 0.30 38.59 11.52
N VAL A 345 -0.19 37.39 11.16
CA VAL A 345 0.26 36.12 11.77
C VAL A 345 0.75 35.15 10.70
N SER A 346 2.06 34.91 10.63
CA SER A 346 2.63 33.98 9.64
C SER A 346 2.48 32.52 10.05
N SER A 347 2.69 32.17 11.31
CA SER A 347 2.66 30.77 11.80
C SER A 347 1.81 30.59 13.05
N VAL A 348 1.47 29.35 13.36
CA VAL A 348 0.70 28.98 14.56
C VAL A 348 1.37 29.52 15.83
N THR A 349 2.70 29.39 15.95
CA THR A 349 3.49 29.94 17.07
C THR A 349 3.40 31.46 17.19
N LEU A 350 3.28 32.16 16.06
CA LEU A 350 3.22 33.62 16.02
C LEU A 350 1.81 34.17 16.20
N SER A 351 0.79 33.31 16.33
CA SER A 351 -0.59 33.73 16.61
C SER A 351 -0.78 34.35 18.00
N GLY A 352 0.14 34.06 18.93
CA GLY A 352 0.01 34.42 20.33
C GLY A 352 -0.77 33.40 21.18
N MET A 353 -1.33 32.35 20.58
CA MET A 353 -1.94 31.24 21.32
C MET A 353 -0.87 30.43 22.07
N SER A 354 -1.15 30.09 23.32
CA SER A 354 -0.33 29.18 24.11
C SER A 354 -0.50 27.73 23.65
N GLU A 355 0.49 26.87 23.94
CA GLU A 355 0.37 25.42 23.67
C GLU A 355 -0.87 24.79 24.33
N ASN A 356 -1.30 25.31 25.48
CA ASN A 356 -2.48 24.80 26.17
C ASN A 356 -3.79 25.17 25.46
N GLU A 357 -3.86 26.36 24.87
CA GLU A 357 -4.99 26.80 24.06
C GLU A 357 -5.03 26.03 22.74
N MET A 358 -3.88 25.83 22.10
CA MET A 358 -3.75 24.98 20.92
C MET A 358 -4.17 23.53 21.20
N MET A 359 -3.79 22.99 22.36
CA MET A 359 -4.20 21.66 22.77
C MET A 359 -5.71 21.56 22.95
N ARG A 360 -6.35 22.58 23.53
CA ARG A 360 -7.82 22.63 23.61
C ARG A 360 -8.45 22.56 22.22
N THR A 361 -8.00 23.40 21.29
CA THR A 361 -8.50 23.40 19.90
C THR A 361 -8.33 22.03 19.23
N ALA A 362 -7.18 21.39 19.42
CA ALA A 362 -6.92 20.08 18.85
C ALA A 362 -7.80 18.97 19.47
N LEU A 363 -8.09 19.05 20.77
CA LEU A 363 -9.01 18.12 21.44
C LEU A 363 -10.48 18.34 21.03
N GLU A 364 -10.91 19.59 20.83
CA GLU A 364 -12.26 19.92 20.32
C GLU A 364 -12.44 19.36 18.89
N SER A 365 -11.40 19.48 18.04
CA SER A 365 -11.38 18.83 16.72
C SER A 365 -11.46 17.30 16.84
N LEU A 366 -10.65 16.69 17.71
CA LEU A 366 -10.65 15.24 17.91
C LEU A 366 -12.02 14.72 18.35
N ASP A 367 -12.65 15.37 19.33
CA ASP A 367 -13.98 15.03 19.84
C ASP A 367 -15.02 15.00 18.71
N SER A 368 -15.05 16.07 17.91
CA SER A 368 -16.00 16.19 16.79
C SER A 368 -15.86 15.10 15.73
N ARG A 369 -14.63 14.59 15.52
CA ARG A 369 -14.28 13.65 14.44
C ARG A 369 -14.25 12.19 14.89
N ALA A 370 -14.03 11.94 16.18
CA ALA A 370 -13.99 10.61 16.76
C ALA A 370 -14.96 10.41 17.93
N PRO A 371 -16.30 10.57 17.74
CA PRO A 371 -17.29 10.33 18.81
C PRO A 371 -17.25 8.91 19.39
N TRP A 372 -16.67 7.95 18.65
CA TRP A 372 -16.49 6.58 19.12
C TRP A 372 -15.50 6.46 20.30
N LEU A 373 -14.68 7.49 20.57
CA LEU A 373 -13.82 7.51 21.76
C LEU A 373 -14.62 7.47 23.07
N ASP A 374 -15.91 7.82 23.04
CA ASP A 374 -16.81 7.74 24.20
C ASP A 374 -17.31 6.32 24.50
N ARG A 375 -17.06 5.35 23.62
CA ARG A 375 -17.43 3.93 23.87
C ARG A 375 -16.57 3.34 24.98
N THR A 376 -17.12 2.42 25.77
CA THR A 376 -16.45 1.84 26.96
C THR A 376 -15.69 0.54 26.68
N ASP A 377 -15.52 0.16 25.42
CA ASP A 377 -14.74 -1.02 25.05
C ASP A 377 -13.23 -0.77 25.26
N ALA A 378 -12.47 -1.87 25.30
CA ALA A 378 -11.04 -1.85 25.59
C ALA A 378 -10.23 -1.10 24.50
N VAL A 379 -10.64 -1.19 23.24
CA VAL A 379 -9.96 -0.53 22.11
C VAL A 379 -10.13 0.98 22.22
N SER A 380 -11.37 1.44 22.41
CA SER A 380 -11.69 2.87 22.60
C SER A 380 -10.99 3.45 23.82
N THR A 381 -10.91 2.71 24.93
CA THR A 381 -10.19 3.13 26.14
C THR A 381 -8.69 3.28 25.91
N HIS A 382 -8.07 2.32 25.23
CA HIS A 382 -6.65 2.39 24.89
C HIS A 382 -6.36 3.54 23.92
N ARG A 383 -7.16 3.69 22.86
CA ARG A 383 -6.99 4.73 21.84
C ARG A 383 -7.20 6.14 22.41
N LEU A 384 -8.16 6.33 23.31
CA LEU A 384 -8.34 7.59 24.03
C LEU A 384 -7.04 7.99 24.76
N MET A 385 -6.49 7.10 25.58
CA MET A 385 -5.25 7.37 26.30
C MET A 385 -4.08 7.67 25.35
N VAL A 386 -3.95 6.91 24.24
CA VAL A 386 -2.88 7.14 23.26
C VAL A 386 -3.02 8.50 22.57
N LEU A 387 -4.23 8.89 22.18
CA LEU A 387 -4.48 10.12 21.42
C LEU A 387 -4.38 11.36 22.29
N THR A 388 -5.02 11.37 23.46
CA THR A 388 -5.18 12.57 24.30
C THR A 388 -4.24 12.58 25.52
N GLY A 389 -3.73 11.41 25.93
CA GLY A 389 -3.01 11.24 27.19
C GLY A 389 -3.90 11.26 28.43
N MET A 390 -5.23 11.28 28.26
CA MET A 390 -6.21 11.28 29.34
C MET A 390 -6.80 9.88 29.56
N ASN A 391 -7.10 9.56 30.81
CA ASN A 391 -8.00 8.45 31.11
C ASN A 391 -9.47 8.85 30.87
N ARG A 392 -10.39 7.90 30.98
CA ARG A 392 -11.82 8.15 30.71
C ARG A 392 -12.45 9.19 31.62
N GLU A 393 -12.12 9.18 32.91
CA GLU A 393 -12.68 10.14 33.87
C GLU A 393 -12.19 11.55 33.58
N GLU A 394 -10.93 11.71 33.20
CA GLU A 394 -10.33 12.97 32.78
C GLU A 394 -10.97 13.49 31.48
N TRP A 395 -11.14 12.62 30.48
CA TRP A 395 -11.79 12.97 29.21
C TRP A 395 -13.24 13.42 29.42
N ASN A 396 -14.05 12.65 30.15
CA ASN A 396 -15.44 13.00 30.43
C ASN A 396 -15.56 14.32 31.21
N ARG A 397 -14.63 14.57 32.14
CA ARG A 397 -14.57 15.84 32.88
C ARG A 397 -14.24 17.01 31.95
N TRP A 398 -13.27 16.82 31.04
CA TRP A 398 -12.91 17.82 30.05
C TRP A 398 -14.04 18.08 29.04
N LEU A 399 -14.76 17.06 28.57
CA LEU A 399 -15.94 17.23 27.71
C LEU A 399 -17.06 18.05 28.38
N THR A 400 -17.20 17.95 29.71
CA THR A 400 -18.22 18.70 30.47
C THR A 400 -17.85 20.17 30.61
N ASP A 401 -16.56 20.49 30.68
CA ASP A 401 -16.04 21.86 30.81
C ASP A 401 -14.73 22.01 30.00
N PRO A 402 -14.82 22.15 28.66
CA PRO A 402 -13.66 22.21 27.79
C PRO A 402 -12.80 23.44 28.07
N GLY A 403 -11.52 23.20 28.39
CA GLY A 403 -10.58 24.27 28.73
C GLY A 403 -9.15 23.99 28.27
N PRO A 404 -8.26 25.00 28.31
CA PRO A 404 -6.84 24.84 28.01
C PRO A 404 -6.18 23.81 28.93
N VAL A 405 -5.46 22.86 28.34
CA VAL A 405 -4.74 21.78 29.06
C VAL A 405 -3.34 21.58 28.49
N PRO A 406 -2.36 21.13 29.29
CA PRO A 406 -1.03 20.84 28.78
C PRO A 406 -1.06 19.81 27.63
N PRO A 407 -0.25 19.98 26.57
CA PRO A 407 -0.17 19.01 25.48
C PRO A 407 0.17 17.60 26.01
N SER A 408 -0.62 16.60 25.64
CA SER A 408 -0.40 15.21 26.02
C SER A 408 -0.92 14.25 24.94
N GLY A 409 -0.52 12.98 25.02
CA GLY A 409 -0.82 11.98 23.98
C GLY A 409 -0.27 12.35 22.60
N ARG A 410 -0.70 11.62 21.57
CA ARG A 410 -0.29 11.86 20.18
C ARG A 410 -0.72 13.24 19.68
N VAL A 411 -1.92 13.70 20.01
CA VAL A 411 -2.41 15.03 19.64
C VAL A 411 -1.52 16.13 20.23
N GLY A 412 -1.10 15.97 21.49
CA GLY A 412 -0.17 16.90 22.12
C GLY A 412 1.22 16.94 21.47
N THR A 413 1.66 15.86 20.82
CA THR A 413 2.90 15.91 20.02
C THR A 413 2.76 16.76 18.77
N ILE A 414 1.58 16.77 18.14
CA ILE A 414 1.29 17.62 16.98
C ILE A 414 1.36 19.09 17.41
N VAL A 415 0.71 19.45 18.51
CA VAL A 415 0.73 20.82 19.08
C VAL A 415 2.16 21.30 19.33
N ARG A 416 3.00 20.47 19.97
CA ARG A 416 4.40 20.81 20.25
C ARG A 416 5.23 20.97 18.98
N ALA A 417 5.01 20.10 17.99
CA ALA A 417 5.75 20.14 16.74
C ALA A 417 5.40 21.40 15.92
N GLU A 418 4.11 21.76 15.83
CA GLU A 418 3.68 23.00 15.19
C GLU A 418 4.21 24.23 15.92
N SER A 419 4.23 24.20 17.25
CA SER A 419 4.80 25.28 18.07
C SER A 419 6.30 25.50 17.81
N ALA A 420 7.01 24.47 17.34
CA ALA A 420 8.44 24.54 17.02
C ALA A 420 8.73 25.04 15.58
N VAL A 421 7.74 25.14 14.69
CA VAL A 421 7.91 25.60 13.30
C VAL A 421 7.49 27.06 13.17
N ARG A 422 8.25 27.94 13.82
CA ARG A 422 7.93 29.37 13.93
C ARG A 422 8.03 30.14 12.61
N HIS A 423 8.96 29.79 11.73
CA HIS A 423 9.35 30.61 10.57
C HIS A 423 8.85 30.04 9.23
N ALA A 424 7.87 29.14 9.24
CA ALA A 424 7.17 28.70 8.04
C ALA A 424 5.72 29.12 8.13
N ALA A 425 5.16 29.65 7.05
CA ALA A 425 3.81 30.18 7.03
C ALA A 425 2.86 29.27 6.25
N PRO A 426 2.00 28.47 6.93
CA PRO A 426 0.99 27.67 6.24
C PRO A 426 0.04 28.59 5.47
N VAL A 427 -0.05 28.40 4.15
CA VAL A 427 -0.95 29.16 3.29
C VAL A 427 -2.05 28.31 2.69
N CYS A 428 -1.86 27.00 2.57
CA CYS A 428 -2.89 26.09 2.11
C CYS A 428 -2.70 24.71 2.71
N LEU A 429 -3.81 24.05 3.02
CA LEU A 429 -3.89 22.67 3.48
C LEU A 429 -4.85 21.91 2.57
N GLU A 430 -4.51 20.68 2.19
CA GLU A 430 -5.27 19.88 1.20
C GLU A 430 -5.50 20.63 -0.12
N TRP A 431 -4.46 21.28 -0.66
CA TRP A 431 -4.58 22.01 -1.93
C TRP A 431 -4.84 21.06 -3.09
N SER A 432 -5.95 21.26 -3.80
CA SER A 432 -6.38 20.41 -4.90
C SER A 432 -5.79 20.89 -6.24
N MET A 433 -5.10 19.99 -6.94
CA MET A 433 -4.63 20.28 -8.30
C MET A 433 -5.77 20.56 -9.29
N ALA A 434 -6.98 20.06 -8.99
CA ALA A 434 -8.15 20.26 -9.83
C ALA A 434 -8.69 21.70 -9.77
N ASP A 435 -8.29 22.46 -8.76
CA ASP A 435 -8.69 23.87 -8.59
C ASP A 435 -8.00 24.76 -9.62
N PHE A 436 -6.81 24.36 -10.08
CA PHE A 436 -6.09 25.01 -11.17
C PHE A 436 -6.57 24.51 -12.55
N ASP A 437 -6.60 23.19 -12.75
CA ASP A 437 -7.08 22.57 -13.99
C ASP A 437 -7.86 21.30 -13.63
N GLU A 438 -9.16 21.30 -13.91
CA GLU A 438 -10.02 20.16 -13.63
C GLU A 438 -9.45 18.89 -14.28
N ALA A 439 -8.89 18.93 -15.48
CA ALA A 439 -8.29 17.77 -16.16
C ALA A 439 -6.95 17.30 -15.54
N GLY A 440 -6.45 17.97 -14.52
CA GLY A 440 -5.17 17.72 -13.86
C GLY A 440 -4.03 18.50 -14.50
N ILE A 441 -2.97 18.73 -13.72
CA ILE A 441 -1.83 19.55 -14.13
C ILE A 441 -0.91 18.76 -15.05
N GLU A 442 -0.58 19.33 -16.21
CA GLU A 442 0.37 18.72 -17.15
C GLU A 442 1.81 18.92 -16.67
N ILE A 443 2.51 17.80 -16.43
CA ILE A 443 3.91 17.76 -16.04
C ILE A 443 4.74 17.28 -17.23
N SER A 444 5.77 18.06 -17.57
CA SER A 444 6.74 17.76 -18.62
C SER A 444 8.15 18.15 -18.20
N ILE A 445 9.15 17.56 -18.86
CA ILE A 445 10.57 17.87 -18.67
C ILE A 445 11.21 18.14 -20.03
N PRO A 446 11.96 19.23 -20.19
CA PRO A 446 12.76 19.48 -21.39
C PRO A 446 13.76 18.36 -21.69
N THR A 447 13.96 18.04 -22.97
CA THR A 447 14.80 16.91 -23.41
C THR A 447 16.27 17.04 -22.97
N ASP A 448 16.80 18.26 -22.93
CA ASP A 448 18.13 18.58 -22.42
C ASP A 448 18.27 18.26 -20.91
N ILE A 449 17.24 18.58 -20.12
CA ILE A 449 17.18 18.25 -18.69
C ILE A 449 17.00 16.75 -18.46
N ALA A 450 16.31 16.05 -19.38
CA ALA A 450 16.12 14.61 -19.35
C ALA A 450 17.32 13.81 -19.93
N GLY A 451 18.47 14.45 -20.16
CA GLY A 451 19.68 13.76 -20.63
C GLY A 451 19.58 13.29 -22.09
N GLY A 452 18.82 14.00 -22.92
CA GLY A 452 18.57 13.67 -24.33
C GLY A 452 17.37 12.75 -24.56
N GLU A 453 16.73 12.25 -23.51
CA GLU A 453 15.56 11.37 -23.63
C GLU A 453 14.27 12.19 -23.88
N LYS A 454 13.49 11.79 -24.87
CA LYS A 454 12.17 12.39 -25.14
C LYS A 454 11.11 11.67 -24.31
N LEU A 455 10.72 12.27 -23.19
CA LEU A 455 9.70 11.75 -22.28
C LEU A 455 8.34 12.40 -22.57
N PRO A 456 7.27 11.61 -22.84
CA PRO A 456 5.93 12.15 -22.99
C PRO A 456 5.44 12.84 -21.71
N PRO A 457 4.70 13.96 -21.80
CA PRO A 457 4.09 14.60 -20.65
C PRO A 457 3.00 13.71 -20.05
N ILE A 458 2.68 13.94 -18.77
CA ILE A 458 1.56 13.31 -18.08
C ILE A 458 0.70 14.36 -17.40
N ARG A 459 -0.61 14.11 -17.29
CA ARG A 459 -1.48 14.89 -16.40
C ARG A 459 -1.58 14.24 -15.04
N VAL A 460 -1.50 15.05 -13.99
CA VAL A 460 -1.51 14.59 -12.60
C VAL A 460 -2.62 15.28 -11.81
N ARG A 461 -3.30 14.50 -10.98
CA ARG A 461 -4.20 14.99 -9.93
C ARG A 461 -3.75 14.50 -8.56
N GLY A 462 -4.14 15.22 -7.53
CA GLY A 462 -3.85 14.91 -6.14
C GLY A 462 -4.13 16.11 -5.25
N PHE A 463 -3.90 15.90 -3.95
CA PHE A 463 -4.02 16.91 -2.92
C PHE A 463 -2.66 17.10 -2.27
N ILE A 464 -2.22 18.35 -2.12
CA ILE A 464 -1.01 18.68 -1.38
C ILE A 464 -1.41 18.96 0.06
N ASP A 465 -1.03 18.08 0.98
CA ASP A 465 -1.48 18.13 2.37
C ASP A 465 -1.15 19.48 3.04
N ARG A 466 0.06 20.02 2.85
CA ARG A 466 0.43 21.35 3.36
C ARG A 466 1.43 22.09 2.48
N VAL A 467 1.16 23.38 2.28
CA VAL A 467 2.05 24.32 1.60
C VAL A 467 2.39 25.47 2.55
N ASP A 468 3.70 25.70 2.73
CA ASP A 468 4.21 26.83 3.49
C ASP A 468 4.89 27.85 2.57
N ILE A 469 4.67 29.14 2.80
CA ILE A 469 5.58 30.18 2.34
C ILE A 469 6.72 30.32 3.35
N LEU A 470 7.92 30.55 2.85
CA LEU A 470 9.14 30.75 3.62
C LEU A 470 9.64 32.19 3.45
N PRO A 471 10.31 32.76 4.47
CA PRO A 471 10.91 34.09 4.35
C PRO A 471 12.08 34.08 3.36
N MET A 472 12.32 35.23 2.74
CA MET A 472 13.42 35.47 1.80
C MET A 472 14.68 36.00 2.51
N ASP A 473 14.52 36.49 3.74
CA ASP A 473 15.59 37.02 4.58
C ASP A 473 15.76 36.26 5.90
N GLU A 474 16.95 36.38 6.49
CA GLU A 474 17.31 35.76 7.76
C GLU A 474 16.51 36.29 8.96
N ALA A 475 16.04 37.55 8.90
CA ALA A 475 15.28 38.17 9.97
C ALA A 475 13.77 37.84 9.90
N SER A 476 13.35 37.07 8.88
CA SER A 476 11.97 36.63 8.69
C SER A 476 10.99 37.80 8.54
N GLN A 477 11.43 38.88 7.89
CA GLN A 477 10.65 40.11 7.65
C GLN A 477 10.17 40.23 6.20
N GLU A 478 10.92 39.68 5.25
CA GLU A 478 10.64 39.69 3.83
C GLU A 478 10.14 38.31 3.40
N TRP A 479 8.99 38.24 2.75
CA TRP A 479 8.39 36.97 2.33
C TRP A 479 7.89 37.00 0.88
N LEU A 480 8.00 38.16 0.23
CA LEU A 480 7.56 38.42 -1.13
C LEU A 480 8.56 39.38 -1.78
N ASP A 481 9.10 38.99 -2.92
CA ASP A 481 9.84 39.88 -3.82
C ASP A 481 8.87 40.34 -4.93
N PRO A 482 8.41 41.60 -4.91
CA PRO A 482 7.50 42.11 -5.93
C PRO A 482 8.17 42.24 -7.30
N ASP A 483 9.50 42.31 -7.35
CA ASP A 483 10.29 42.44 -8.58
C ASP A 483 10.74 41.06 -9.13
N GLY A 484 10.35 39.97 -8.48
CA GLY A 484 10.59 38.60 -8.95
C GLY A 484 9.81 38.26 -10.22
N ASP A 485 10.27 37.24 -10.95
CA ASP A 485 9.68 36.81 -12.21
C ASP A 485 8.25 36.26 -12.03
N GLU A 486 7.37 36.55 -12.99
CA GLU A 486 5.97 36.06 -12.99
C GLU A 486 5.77 34.78 -13.83
N SER A 487 6.85 34.16 -14.31
CA SER A 487 6.79 32.90 -15.04
C SER A 487 6.93 31.70 -14.12
N ILE A 488 6.51 30.52 -14.59
CA ILE A 488 6.75 29.23 -13.91
C ILE A 488 8.26 29.09 -13.64
N ALA A 489 8.62 28.70 -12.41
CA ALA A 489 10.01 28.48 -12.03
C ALA A 489 10.68 27.45 -12.97
N PRO A 490 11.88 27.74 -13.50
CA PRO A 490 12.61 26.77 -14.30
C PRO A 490 13.07 25.61 -13.40
N LEU A 491 13.11 24.39 -13.96
CA LEU A 491 13.69 23.25 -13.24
C LEU A 491 15.14 23.54 -12.86
N ARG A 492 15.92 24.14 -13.77
CA ARG A 492 17.26 24.66 -13.49
C ARG A 492 17.23 26.17 -13.31
N VAL A 493 17.27 26.62 -12.06
CA VAL A 493 17.32 28.07 -11.72
C VAL A 493 18.71 28.65 -11.97
N HIS A 494 19.77 27.95 -11.58
CA HIS A 494 21.14 28.41 -11.76
C HIS A 494 21.47 28.70 -13.24
N GLY A 495 21.91 29.92 -13.52
CA GLY A 495 22.27 30.37 -14.87
C GLY A 495 21.11 30.83 -15.75
N SER A 496 19.86 30.75 -15.27
CA SER A 496 18.67 31.21 -16.02
C SER A 496 18.42 32.72 -15.92
N GLY A 497 18.92 33.36 -14.85
CA GLY A 497 18.58 34.75 -14.51
C GLY A 497 17.24 34.92 -13.80
N TRP A 498 16.45 33.85 -13.68
CA TRP A 498 15.13 33.85 -13.04
C TRP A 498 15.25 34.02 -11.51
N ARG A 499 14.37 34.84 -10.93
CA ARG A 499 14.30 35.15 -9.49
C ARG A 499 12.88 34.88 -8.96
N PRO A 500 12.75 34.22 -7.80
CA PRO A 500 11.45 33.92 -7.22
C PRO A 500 10.77 35.16 -6.65
N ARG A 501 9.44 35.19 -6.74
CA ARG A 501 8.59 36.10 -5.95
C ARG A 501 8.33 35.56 -4.56
N ARG A 502 8.04 34.26 -4.44
CA ARG A 502 7.82 33.58 -3.16
C ARG A 502 8.68 32.33 -3.07
N LEU A 503 9.14 32.03 -1.86
CA LEU A 503 9.83 30.78 -1.55
C LEU A 503 8.86 29.84 -0.86
N VAL A 504 8.80 28.59 -1.30
CA VAL A 504 7.77 27.63 -0.89
C VAL A 504 8.39 26.35 -0.34
N ALA A 505 7.77 25.80 0.71
CA ALA A 505 7.98 24.43 1.15
C ALA A 505 6.71 23.58 0.99
N ILE A 506 6.89 22.35 0.51
CA ILE A 506 5.83 21.34 0.43
C ILE A 506 6.00 20.31 1.53
N ARG A 507 4.94 20.05 2.30
CA ARG A 507 4.91 19.02 3.34
C ARG A 507 3.78 18.05 3.10
N ASP A 508 4.15 16.78 3.01
CA ASP A 508 3.21 15.68 2.91
C ASP A 508 3.03 15.04 4.29
N LEU A 509 1.80 14.87 4.74
CA LEU A 509 1.51 14.30 6.04
C LEU A 509 1.58 12.77 5.96
N LYS A 510 2.22 12.17 6.97
CA LYS A 510 2.34 10.73 7.10
C LYS A 510 2.02 10.33 8.52
N THR A 511 1.41 9.16 8.66
CA THR A 511 1.21 8.52 9.96
C THR A 511 1.97 7.21 10.02
N SER A 512 2.69 6.96 11.12
CA SER A 512 3.35 5.67 11.35
C SER A 512 3.41 5.33 12.83
N GLU A 513 3.24 4.05 13.16
CA GLU A 513 3.44 3.52 14.52
C GLU A 513 4.81 2.85 14.69
N SER A 514 5.55 2.60 13.60
CA SER A 514 6.77 1.76 13.64
C SER A 514 7.99 2.35 12.95
N LYS A 515 7.83 3.22 11.94
CA LYS A 515 8.96 3.82 11.21
C LYS A 515 9.36 5.16 11.81
N ALA A 516 10.66 5.34 12.02
CA ALA A 516 11.24 6.63 12.42
C ALA A 516 11.11 7.70 11.31
N ALA A 517 10.97 8.97 11.71
CA ALA A 517 10.80 10.12 10.82
C ALA A 517 11.86 10.19 9.72
N LYS A 518 13.14 10.04 10.10
CA LYS A 518 14.26 10.06 9.15
C LYS A 518 14.15 9.02 8.03
N ILE A 519 13.72 7.79 8.37
CA ILE A 519 13.58 6.71 7.40
C ILE A 519 12.39 7.01 6.48
N ARG A 520 11.24 7.36 7.05
CA ARG A 520 10.03 7.64 6.25
C ARG A 520 10.18 8.87 5.34
N HIS A 521 10.92 9.88 5.79
CA HIS A 521 11.27 11.07 5.00
C HIS A 521 12.13 10.69 3.80
N SER A 522 13.15 9.85 4.03
CA SER A 522 14.00 9.35 2.95
C SER A 522 13.23 8.49 1.94
N ASP A 523 12.31 7.63 2.41
CA ASP A 523 11.38 6.88 1.56
C ASP A 523 10.55 7.85 0.70
N GLY A 524 9.97 8.89 1.30
CA GLY A 524 9.16 9.89 0.60
C GLY A 524 9.91 10.67 -0.48
N LEU A 525 11.18 10.98 -0.24
CA LEU A 525 12.02 11.72 -1.19
C LEU A 525 12.53 10.85 -2.35
N LEU A 526 13.00 9.63 -2.05
CA LEU A 526 13.80 8.84 -3.00
C LEU A 526 13.10 7.59 -3.50
N ASP A 527 12.21 6.99 -2.71
CA ASP A 527 11.47 5.79 -3.13
C ASP A 527 10.08 6.12 -3.68
N GLU A 528 9.48 7.24 -3.26
CA GLU A 528 8.17 7.73 -3.72
C GLU A 528 8.32 8.89 -4.72
N LEU A 529 7.24 9.22 -5.43
CA LEU A 529 7.22 10.32 -6.42
C LEU A 529 6.39 11.52 -5.97
N GLN A 530 5.63 11.36 -4.88
CA GLN A 530 4.61 12.30 -4.41
C GLN A 530 5.17 13.72 -4.21
N LEU A 531 6.23 13.87 -3.41
CA LEU A 531 6.83 15.17 -3.10
C LEU A 531 7.30 15.93 -4.34
N ALA A 532 7.92 15.24 -5.29
CA ALA A 532 8.41 15.85 -6.53
C ALA A 532 7.25 16.28 -7.45
N LEU A 533 6.22 15.44 -7.58
CA LEU A 533 5.02 15.78 -8.35
C LEU A 533 4.29 16.98 -7.74
N TYR A 534 4.17 17.01 -6.41
CA TYR A 534 3.51 18.10 -5.67
C TYR A 534 4.27 19.41 -5.78
N ALA A 535 5.59 19.38 -5.57
CA ALA A 535 6.45 20.54 -5.78
C ALA A 535 6.30 21.11 -7.20
N ARG A 536 6.34 20.25 -8.22
CA ARG A 536 6.24 20.73 -9.61
C ARG A 536 4.84 21.22 -9.96
N ALA A 537 3.80 20.53 -9.49
CA ALA A 537 2.42 20.94 -9.70
C ALA A 537 2.16 22.32 -9.10
N TRP A 538 2.66 22.58 -7.88
CA TRP A 538 2.58 23.89 -7.24
C TRP A 538 3.22 24.99 -8.08
N GLU A 539 4.47 24.80 -8.55
CA GLU A 539 5.18 25.79 -9.38
C GLU A 539 4.46 26.10 -10.71
N ILE A 540 3.79 25.10 -11.29
CA ILE A 540 3.03 25.28 -12.53
C ILE A 540 1.75 26.09 -12.28
N ALA A 541 1.06 25.80 -11.17
CA ALA A 541 -0.17 26.48 -10.81
C ALA A 541 0.05 27.91 -10.25
N HIS A 542 1.23 28.18 -9.70
CA HIS A 542 1.60 29.46 -9.10
C HIS A 542 2.88 30.03 -9.73
N PRO A 543 2.81 30.61 -10.94
CA PRO A 543 3.95 31.29 -11.55
C PRO A 543 4.57 32.34 -10.61
N GLY A 544 5.90 32.37 -10.54
CA GLY A 544 6.66 33.19 -9.60
C GLY A 544 7.01 32.49 -8.26
N ASP A 545 6.39 31.36 -7.94
CA ASP A 545 6.78 30.57 -6.77
C ASP A 545 7.95 29.64 -7.08
N LEU A 546 8.91 29.57 -6.16
CA LEU A 546 9.98 28.57 -6.19
C LEU A 546 9.87 27.65 -4.99
N VAL A 547 9.68 26.36 -5.26
CA VAL A 547 9.80 25.35 -4.21
C VAL A 547 11.28 25.13 -3.91
N VAL A 548 11.69 25.49 -2.69
CA VAL A 548 13.07 25.37 -2.18
C VAL A 548 13.23 24.29 -1.12
N ALA A 549 12.11 23.73 -0.63
CA ALA A 549 12.11 22.64 0.31
C ALA A 549 10.92 21.69 0.08
N ALA A 550 11.14 20.39 0.30
CA ALA A 550 10.08 19.40 0.29
C ALA A 550 10.35 18.32 1.34
N GLY A 551 9.30 17.80 1.96
CA GLY A 551 9.46 16.75 2.96
C GLY A 551 8.15 16.30 3.56
N ILE A 552 8.22 15.69 4.74
CA ILE A 552 7.06 15.10 5.40
C ILE A 552 6.82 15.67 6.80
N SER A 553 5.56 15.68 7.23
CA SER A 553 5.19 15.77 8.63
C SER A 553 4.82 14.37 9.10
N LEU A 554 5.65 13.72 9.93
CA LEU A 554 5.36 12.39 10.43
C LEU A 554 4.65 12.45 11.77
N PHE A 555 3.38 12.05 11.83
CA PHE A 555 2.64 11.85 13.06
C PHE A 555 2.88 10.43 13.60
N SER A 556 3.73 10.32 14.61
CA SER A 556 4.05 9.05 15.27
C SER A 556 3.89 9.17 16.80
N HIS A 557 4.65 8.41 17.58
CA HIS A 557 4.82 8.68 19.02
C HIS A 557 5.50 10.03 19.28
N HIS A 558 6.26 10.54 18.31
CA HIS A 558 6.82 11.88 18.31
C HIS A 558 6.54 12.50 16.93
N THR A 559 5.90 13.67 16.91
CA THR A 559 5.65 14.38 15.65
C THR A 559 6.89 15.13 15.24
N GLU A 560 7.32 14.94 14.00
CA GLU A 560 8.49 15.62 13.42
C GLU A 560 8.18 16.16 12.02
N HIS A 561 8.53 17.42 11.79
CA HIS A 561 8.44 18.08 10.49
C HIS A 561 9.81 18.03 9.82
N MET A 562 9.97 17.15 8.82
CA MET A 562 11.22 16.91 8.11
C MET A 562 11.21 17.66 6.77
N LEU A 563 12.32 18.33 6.41
CA LEU A 563 12.48 19.00 5.11
C LEU A 563 13.84 18.69 4.49
N GLU A 564 13.85 18.26 3.23
CA GLU A 564 15.03 18.36 2.36
C GLU A 564 15.01 19.74 1.73
N MET A 565 16.13 20.46 1.81
CA MET A 565 16.20 21.86 1.42
C MET A 565 17.29 22.08 0.36
N SER A 566 17.08 23.08 -0.50
CA SER A 566 18.16 23.65 -1.30
C SER A 566 19.30 24.11 -0.41
N THR A 567 20.56 23.78 -0.77
CA THR A 567 21.75 24.23 -0.02
C THR A 567 21.77 25.75 0.10
N GLN A 568 21.48 26.48 -0.99
CA GLN A 568 21.56 27.95 -1.00
C GLN A 568 20.62 28.54 0.04
N TYR A 569 19.38 28.05 0.10
CA TYR A 569 18.41 28.50 1.08
C TYR A 569 18.76 28.03 2.50
N SER A 570 19.16 26.76 2.67
CA SER A 570 19.48 26.21 4.00
C SER A 570 20.64 26.93 4.67
N THR A 571 21.73 27.22 3.94
CA THR A 571 22.92 27.90 4.47
C THR A 571 22.68 29.38 4.71
N SER A 572 21.92 30.05 3.84
CA SER A 572 21.58 31.47 4.07
C SER A 572 20.62 31.64 5.24
N HIS A 573 19.83 30.63 5.62
CA HIS A 573 18.79 30.76 6.64
C HIS A 573 18.96 29.81 7.82
N GLU A 574 20.19 29.49 8.25
CA GLU A 574 20.47 28.44 9.26
C GLU A 574 19.71 28.62 10.58
N ASN A 575 19.44 29.86 10.99
CA ASN A 575 18.78 30.18 12.25
C ASN A 575 17.24 30.03 12.23
N LEU A 576 16.64 29.84 11.05
CA LEU A 576 15.18 29.72 10.95
C LEU A 576 14.67 28.36 11.46
N GLN A 577 13.67 28.41 12.33
CA GLN A 577 12.97 27.24 12.84
C GLN A 577 11.90 26.78 11.84
N LEU A 578 12.30 25.87 10.93
CA LEU A 578 11.46 25.33 9.84
C LEU A 578 11.14 23.84 10.02
N GLY A 579 11.52 23.25 11.15
CA GLY A 579 11.56 21.81 11.39
C GLY A 579 12.96 21.21 11.18
N THR A 580 13.04 19.88 11.17
CA THR A 580 14.27 19.12 11.00
C THR A 580 14.74 19.16 9.55
N ARG A 581 15.89 19.79 9.32
CA ARG A 581 16.50 19.95 7.99
C ARG A 581 17.31 18.73 7.59
N THR A 582 17.33 18.44 6.30
CA THR A 582 18.10 17.36 5.69
C THR A 582 18.76 17.81 4.40
N ASP A 583 19.86 17.13 4.06
CA ASP A 583 20.74 17.38 2.92
C ASP A 583 21.04 16.09 2.13
N ILE A 584 20.09 15.15 2.14
CA ILE A 584 20.21 13.79 1.58
C ILE A 584 20.60 13.85 0.11
N THR A 585 20.02 14.79 -0.64
CA THR A 585 20.19 14.89 -2.09
C THR A 585 21.53 15.54 -2.48
N THR A 586 22.20 16.23 -1.55
CA THR A 586 23.44 17.00 -1.77
C THR A 586 24.58 16.16 -2.34
N SER A 587 24.72 14.90 -1.95
CA SER A 587 25.79 14.03 -2.45
C SER A 587 25.38 13.18 -3.66
N LEU A 588 24.09 13.22 -4.05
CA LEU A 588 23.48 12.29 -4.99
C LEU A 588 23.15 12.93 -6.35
N HIS A 589 22.52 14.10 -6.35
CA HIS A 589 21.85 14.62 -7.55
C HIS A 589 22.62 15.79 -8.20
N ARG A 590 22.71 15.73 -9.53
CA ARG A 590 23.10 16.83 -10.44
C ARG A 590 22.32 16.68 -11.75
N PHE A 591 22.34 17.68 -12.63
CA PHE A 591 21.75 17.51 -13.96
C PHE A 591 22.63 16.60 -14.86
N PRO A 592 22.03 15.88 -15.84
CA PRO A 592 22.76 14.92 -16.67
C PRO A 592 23.92 15.52 -17.49
N ASP A 593 23.79 16.76 -17.92
CA ASP A 593 24.76 17.51 -18.74
C ASP A 593 25.89 18.15 -17.91
N GLU A 594 25.82 18.09 -16.59
CA GLU A 594 26.84 18.66 -15.72
C GLU A 594 28.05 17.73 -15.55
N SER A 595 29.22 18.37 -15.49
CA SER A 595 30.47 17.70 -15.17
C SER A 595 30.53 17.29 -13.68
N PRO A 596 31.55 16.52 -13.27
CA PRO A 596 31.77 16.11 -11.87
C PRO A 596 32.11 17.24 -10.87
N SER A 597 31.75 18.48 -11.21
CA SER A 597 31.83 19.68 -10.40
C SER A 597 30.58 20.55 -10.68
N PRO A 598 29.37 20.06 -10.33
CA PRO A 598 28.12 20.75 -10.64
C PRO A 598 27.99 22.03 -9.82
N HIS A 599 27.50 23.09 -10.46
CA HIS A 599 27.17 24.37 -9.81
C HIS A 599 25.68 24.48 -9.51
N SER A 600 24.86 23.64 -10.17
CA SER A 600 23.43 23.62 -9.95
C SER A 600 23.07 23.18 -8.53
N ASP A 601 21.88 23.59 -8.12
CA ASP A 601 21.29 23.16 -6.88
C ASP A 601 20.86 21.68 -6.95
N HIS A 602 21.29 20.90 -5.96
CA HIS A 602 21.04 19.46 -5.89
C HIS A 602 19.57 19.12 -5.66
N PHE A 603 18.82 19.97 -4.95
CA PHE A 603 17.39 19.79 -4.72
C PHE A 603 16.62 19.97 -6.03
N ARG A 604 16.99 20.96 -6.84
CA ARG A 604 16.47 21.12 -8.22
C ARG A 604 16.79 19.93 -9.12
N ALA A 605 18.02 19.42 -9.04
CA ALA A 605 18.41 18.22 -9.78
C ALA A 605 17.67 16.96 -9.32
N TRP A 606 17.40 16.81 -8.02
CA TRP A 606 16.55 15.77 -7.46
C TRP A 606 15.13 15.85 -8.01
N LEU A 607 14.51 17.04 -7.98
CA LEU A 607 13.18 17.27 -8.51
C LEU A 607 13.10 16.81 -9.98
N ALA A 608 14.04 17.27 -10.82
CA ALA A 608 14.10 16.85 -12.23
C ALA A 608 14.28 15.34 -12.40
N GLN A 609 15.14 14.70 -11.59
CA GLN A 609 15.36 13.25 -11.64
C GLN A 609 14.10 12.46 -11.26
N ARG A 610 13.39 12.85 -10.19
CA ARG A 610 12.15 12.19 -9.76
C ARG A 610 11.03 12.36 -10.77
N LEU A 611 10.88 13.56 -11.34
CA LEU A 611 9.92 13.79 -12.41
C LEU A 611 10.24 12.90 -13.63
N ALA A 612 11.52 12.75 -14.00
CA ALA A 612 11.92 11.90 -15.12
C ALA A 612 11.58 10.43 -14.86
N VAL A 613 11.77 9.94 -13.62
CA VAL A 613 11.31 8.61 -13.21
C VAL A 613 9.79 8.47 -13.35
N ALA A 614 9.01 9.47 -12.91
CA ALA A 614 7.55 9.45 -13.05
C ALA A 614 7.11 9.35 -14.53
N LEU A 615 7.69 10.16 -15.41
CA LEU A 615 7.39 10.13 -16.85
C LEU A 615 7.80 8.80 -17.50
N ARG A 616 8.95 8.22 -17.11
CA ARG A 616 9.36 6.88 -17.59
C ARG A 616 8.42 5.77 -17.12
N VAL A 617 7.95 5.84 -15.87
CA VAL A 617 6.98 4.88 -15.33
C VAL A 617 5.68 4.93 -16.14
N ALA A 618 5.15 6.14 -16.39
CA ALA A 618 3.96 6.31 -17.20
C ALA A 618 4.17 5.83 -18.65
N ALA A 619 5.29 6.20 -19.28
CA ALA A 619 5.64 5.72 -20.62
C ALA A 619 5.78 4.18 -20.67
N GLY A 620 6.31 3.57 -19.61
CA GLY A 620 6.38 2.12 -19.47
C GLY A 620 5.00 1.46 -19.43
N ALA A 621 4.05 2.05 -18.69
CA ALA A 621 2.67 1.59 -18.65
C ALA A 621 1.98 1.71 -20.02
N THR A 622 2.15 2.85 -20.71
CA THR A 622 1.65 3.05 -22.08
C THR A 622 2.23 2.04 -23.06
N ALA A 623 3.50 1.66 -22.89
CA ALA A 623 4.15 0.64 -23.70
C ALA A 623 3.83 -0.82 -23.26
N GLY A 624 2.92 -1.02 -22.29
CA GLY A 624 2.51 -2.35 -21.83
C GLY A 624 3.60 -3.12 -21.07
N LYS A 625 4.61 -2.43 -20.53
CA LYS A 625 5.70 -3.07 -19.78
C LYS A 625 5.23 -3.50 -18.39
N VAL A 626 4.72 -4.72 -18.28
CA VAL A 626 4.14 -5.29 -17.03
C VAL A 626 4.99 -6.40 -16.40
N HIS A 627 6.31 -6.32 -16.62
CA HIS A 627 7.26 -7.27 -16.05
C HIS A 627 7.27 -7.19 -14.52
N PRO A 628 7.51 -8.32 -13.83
CA PRO A 628 7.45 -8.36 -12.38
C PRO A 628 8.80 -7.93 -11.80
N THR A 629 8.76 -7.19 -10.71
CA THR A 629 9.97 -6.82 -9.95
C THR A 629 9.75 -7.26 -8.50
N PRO A 630 9.64 -8.57 -8.26
CA PRO A 630 9.27 -9.07 -6.95
C PRO A 630 10.35 -8.68 -5.93
N SER A 631 9.93 -8.43 -4.70
CA SER A 631 10.82 -8.20 -3.56
C SER A 631 10.04 -8.50 -2.29
N PRO A 632 10.68 -8.93 -1.19
CA PRO A 632 9.94 -9.32 0.02
C PRO A 632 9.07 -8.17 0.55
N GLY A 633 9.63 -6.96 0.58
CA GLY A 633 8.94 -5.76 1.06
C GLY A 633 7.81 -5.25 0.17
N VAL A 634 7.79 -5.58 -1.13
CA VAL A 634 6.65 -5.23 -2.02
C VAL A 634 5.63 -6.37 -2.06
N CYS A 635 6.07 -7.61 -2.23
CA CYS A 635 5.21 -8.77 -2.39
C CYS A 635 4.39 -9.08 -1.13
N GLY A 636 4.96 -8.88 0.07
CA GLY A 636 4.25 -9.15 1.33
C GLY A 636 2.96 -8.34 1.51
N TYR A 637 2.96 -7.10 0.99
CA TYR A 637 1.84 -6.14 1.08
C TYR A 637 1.21 -5.86 -0.29
N CYS A 638 1.49 -6.70 -1.30
CA CYS A 638 0.97 -6.50 -2.64
C CYS A 638 -0.52 -6.91 -2.67
N PRO A 639 -1.45 -6.03 -3.11
CA PRO A 639 -2.89 -6.32 -3.11
C PRO A 639 -3.29 -7.42 -4.10
N VAL A 640 -2.39 -7.79 -5.01
CA VAL A 640 -2.56 -8.82 -6.04
C VAL A 640 -1.64 -10.02 -5.79
N ARG A 641 -1.18 -10.23 -4.55
CA ARG A 641 -0.22 -11.27 -4.22
C ARG A 641 -0.76 -12.68 -4.47
N ASN A 642 -2.05 -12.95 -4.30
CA ASN A 642 -2.59 -14.30 -4.51
C ASN A 642 -2.68 -14.71 -5.97
N VAL A 643 -2.68 -13.75 -6.90
CA VAL A 643 -2.73 -14.02 -8.35
C VAL A 643 -1.36 -13.93 -9.04
N CYS A 644 -0.29 -13.64 -8.28
CA CYS A 644 1.05 -13.44 -8.82
C CYS A 644 1.97 -14.64 -8.53
N GLU A 645 2.17 -15.50 -9.53
CA GLU A 645 2.98 -16.74 -9.44
C GLU A 645 4.46 -16.52 -9.14
N VAL A 646 4.97 -15.30 -9.33
CA VAL A 646 6.39 -14.94 -9.14
C VAL A 646 6.64 -14.12 -7.87
N ARG A 647 5.63 -14.02 -6.99
CA ARG A 647 5.74 -13.30 -5.72
C ARG A 647 6.90 -13.85 -4.87
N MET A 648 7.54 -12.97 -4.12
CA MET A 648 8.43 -13.40 -3.04
C MET A 648 7.63 -13.53 -1.76
N GLU A 649 7.71 -14.69 -1.13
CA GLU A 649 7.25 -14.84 0.25
C GLU A 649 8.28 -14.18 1.16
N ALA A 650 7.81 -13.36 2.10
CA ALA A 650 8.67 -12.90 3.18
C ALA A 650 8.99 -14.13 4.05
N GLY A 651 10.26 -14.36 4.36
CA GLY A 651 10.62 -15.33 5.40
C GLY A 651 9.94 -14.90 6.70
N PHE A 652 9.26 -15.85 7.36
CA PHE A 652 8.70 -15.66 8.69
C PHE A 652 9.77 -15.29 9.72
#